data_AF-A0A1N6EM30-F1
#
_entry.id   AF-A0A1N6EM30-F1
#
_cell.length_a   1.000
_cell.length_b   1.000
_cell.length_c   1.000
_cell.angle_alpha   90.00
_cell.angle_beta   90.00
_cell.angle_gamma   90.00
#
_symmetry.space_group_name_H-M   'P 1'
#
loop_
_entity.id
_entity.type
_entity.pdbx_description
1 polymer ?
#
loop_
_entity_poly.entity_id
_entity_poly.type
_entity_poly.pdbx_seq_one_letter_code
_entity_poly.pdbx_strand_id
1 'polypeptide(L)'
;MRVTRIELFQVSLPLVHGFQTSSHRKTGLEHILVRFTDDTGATGWGEIASPSDPYFTAENTETAWSIATRYLVPLVLDAEWGHPGEVDALWAKIRGYEFTKAGFAGAAWDLWSTSRGIPLAEALGGTRTEVAAGVSLGIEPTIDELLAQVAAQLDAGYARVKLKIASGWDLDPVREVRRAFPDLLMHVDANGAYPSDDDTIQRLAAFDAESLSMIEQPFAPGDFVGHARLQERIETPVCLDESIVRLDDLRTMIALGSGRVLNIKVSRMGGLTVAKAAHDLAVEAGIPVWCGGMHEFGIGRAANLALSSLEHFSYPSDVSGSDKYYARDVIVPAVTARDGVVNVPTGPGIGFEVDLAWIEQNLERSFDSDARASPDDTRAGASAAVLVMVDDAAEGGPVVETPFRRADVDAPQLDVRDLSATRGDGIFETLGVHRGRPQAIEEHLQRFARSAALLDLPAPKLDVWRDAIHAAIAAHDSSADGFVKFVMTRGVEGAGVPVGWVYLADAADFTVPREQGVAVVTLDRGYRHDVARTSPWLLQGAKSLSYAVNKSVLREAARRGAADVIFTSIDGFVLEGPSSTVLLRFGDRFVSPPSDDGILAGTTLASAIEMLAALGHETHREPVRVEQLASADDIWLLSSTRSAVAVAELDGVPRAFDAELTTRLQTHLISRDH
;
A
#
# COMPACT_ATOMS: atom_id res chain seq x y z
N MET A 1 7.23 -17.14 -29.38
CA MET A 1 6.27 -17.14 -28.27
C MET A 1 5.58 -15.80 -28.29
N ARG A 2 4.26 -15.79 -28.11
CA ARG A 2 3.45 -14.57 -28.10
C ARG A 2 2.65 -14.56 -26.80
N VAL A 3 2.88 -13.57 -25.97
CA VAL A 3 2.10 -13.37 -24.74
C VAL A 3 0.79 -12.70 -25.14
N THR A 4 -0.33 -13.31 -24.77
CA THR A 4 -1.66 -12.76 -25.05
C THR A 4 -2.25 -12.05 -23.86
N ARG A 5 -1.86 -12.45 -22.63
CA ARG A 5 -2.36 -11.85 -21.39
C ARG A 5 -1.24 -11.69 -20.37
N ILE A 6 -1.22 -10.55 -19.68
CA ILE A 6 -0.33 -10.27 -18.55
C ILE A 6 -1.20 -9.87 -17.36
N GLU A 7 -0.98 -10.55 -16.24
CA GLU A 7 -1.60 -10.23 -14.96
C GLU A 7 -0.52 -9.82 -13.95
N LEU A 8 -0.82 -8.80 -13.14
CA LEU A 8 0.02 -8.36 -12.03
C LEU A 8 -0.76 -8.47 -10.72
N PHE A 9 -0.11 -8.96 -9.67
CA PHE A 9 -0.72 -9.13 -8.34
C PHE A 9 0.19 -8.52 -7.28
N GLN A 10 -0.24 -7.44 -6.64
CA GLN A 10 0.48 -6.91 -5.47
C GLN A 10 0.04 -7.67 -4.23
N VAL A 11 1.00 -8.30 -3.54
CA VAL A 11 0.76 -9.19 -2.40
C VAL A 11 1.66 -8.79 -1.25
N SER A 12 1.10 -8.75 -0.04
CA SER A 12 1.81 -8.48 1.19
C SER A 12 1.88 -9.71 2.08
N LEU A 13 3.08 -10.09 2.52
CA LEU A 13 3.30 -11.17 3.48
C LEU A 13 3.94 -10.64 4.77
N PRO A 14 3.36 -10.94 5.94
CA PRO A 14 3.98 -10.60 7.22
C PRO A 14 5.21 -11.47 7.48
N LEU A 15 6.25 -10.86 8.07
CA LEU A 15 7.44 -11.59 8.52
C LEU A 15 7.17 -12.30 9.85
N VAL A 16 7.65 -13.54 10.00
CA VAL A 16 7.57 -14.29 11.26
C VAL A 16 8.44 -13.64 12.36
N HIS A 17 9.54 -13.03 11.96
CA HIS A 17 10.42 -12.23 12.82
C HIS A 17 10.76 -10.91 12.10
N GLY A 18 10.58 -9.79 12.80
CA GLY A 18 10.93 -8.48 12.25
C GLY A 18 12.42 -8.40 11.90
N PHE A 19 12.75 -7.80 10.75
CA PHE A 19 14.10 -7.75 10.23
C PHE A 19 14.65 -6.32 10.29
N GLN A 20 15.74 -6.10 11.03
CA GLN A 20 16.40 -4.79 11.17
C GLN A 20 17.63 -4.71 10.28
N THR A 21 17.67 -3.70 9.41
CA THR A 21 18.86 -3.28 8.65
C THR A 21 19.46 -2.01 9.26
N SER A 22 20.60 -1.56 8.72
CA SER A 22 21.20 -0.27 9.11
C SER A 22 20.29 0.93 8.83
N SER A 23 19.32 0.82 7.92
CA SER A 23 18.43 1.91 7.54
C SER A 23 17.05 1.88 8.21
N HIS A 24 16.44 0.70 8.38
CA HIS A 24 15.05 0.57 8.87
C HIS A 24 14.72 -0.85 9.35
N ARG A 25 13.61 -0.96 10.10
CA ARG A 25 13.00 -2.22 10.56
C ARG A 25 11.83 -2.60 9.66
N LYS A 26 11.72 -3.87 9.28
CA LYS A 26 10.60 -4.42 8.50
C LYS A 26 9.80 -5.43 9.33
N THR A 27 8.48 -5.43 9.20
CA THR A 27 7.57 -6.42 9.81
C THR A 27 6.79 -7.22 8.77
N GLY A 28 6.88 -6.86 7.49
CA GLY A 28 6.26 -7.52 6.34
C GLY A 28 6.91 -7.03 5.06
N LEU A 29 6.55 -7.65 3.94
CA LEU A 29 7.08 -7.33 2.61
C LEU A 29 5.96 -7.32 1.58
N GLU A 30 6.02 -6.36 0.66
CA GLU A 30 5.04 -6.14 -0.40
C GLU A 30 5.73 -6.26 -1.75
N HIS A 31 5.40 -7.32 -2.51
CA HIS A 31 5.97 -7.56 -3.84
C HIS A 31 4.86 -7.64 -4.90
N ILE A 32 5.23 -7.51 -6.17
CA ILE A 32 4.31 -7.67 -7.30
C ILE A 32 4.65 -8.95 -8.03
N LEU A 33 3.68 -9.86 -8.13
CA LEU A 33 3.79 -11.09 -8.91
C LEU A 33 3.37 -10.81 -10.34
N VAL A 34 4.12 -11.32 -11.31
CA VAL A 34 3.88 -11.15 -12.75
C VAL A 34 3.50 -12.51 -13.33
N ARG A 35 2.37 -12.59 -14.01
CA ARG A 35 1.96 -13.80 -14.73
C ARG A 35 1.79 -13.49 -16.21
N PHE A 36 2.47 -14.25 -17.05
CA PHE A 36 2.23 -14.27 -18.49
C PHE A 36 1.36 -15.46 -18.86
N THR A 37 0.47 -15.29 -19.84
CA THR A 37 -0.21 -16.37 -20.54
C THR A 37 0.06 -16.23 -22.03
N ASP A 38 0.51 -17.31 -22.67
CA ASP A 38 0.72 -17.33 -24.12
C ASP A 38 -0.53 -17.76 -24.91
N ASP A 39 -0.43 -17.71 -26.24
CA ASP A 39 -1.49 -18.08 -27.18
C ASP A 39 -1.89 -19.57 -27.13
N THR A 40 -1.10 -20.42 -26.46
CA THR A 40 -1.43 -21.82 -26.20
C THR A 40 -2.13 -22.03 -24.86
N GLY A 41 -2.16 -21.01 -24.00
CA GLY A 41 -2.66 -21.05 -22.63
C GLY A 41 -1.61 -21.48 -21.59
N ALA A 42 -0.35 -21.65 -21.98
CA ALA A 42 0.73 -21.90 -21.03
C ALA A 42 1.03 -20.63 -20.24
N THR A 43 1.42 -20.79 -18.98
CA THR A 43 1.69 -19.67 -18.07
C THR A 43 3.12 -19.67 -17.57
N GLY A 44 3.65 -18.47 -17.34
CA GLY A 44 4.92 -18.28 -16.63
C GLY A 44 4.83 -17.18 -15.59
N TRP A 45 5.58 -17.34 -14.51
CA TRP A 45 5.55 -16.50 -13.33
C TRP A 45 6.89 -15.83 -13.05
N GLY A 46 6.82 -14.60 -12.59
CA GLY A 46 7.95 -13.84 -12.09
C GLY A 46 7.55 -12.98 -10.89
N GLU A 47 8.56 -12.41 -10.24
CA GLU A 47 8.37 -11.63 -9.03
C GLU A 47 9.18 -10.33 -9.11
N ILE A 48 8.50 -9.21 -8.94
CA ILE A 48 9.09 -7.90 -8.71
C ILE A 48 9.31 -7.80 -7.20
N ALA A 49 10.45 -8.32 -6.75
CA ALA A 49 10.88 -8.30 -5.35
C ALA A 49 11.51 -6.94 -4.97
N SER A 50 10.84 -5.85 -5.32
CA SER A 50 11.29 -4.49 -5.00
C SER A 50 11.18 -4.21 -3.51
N PRO A 51 12.02 -3.35 -2.94
CA PRO A 51 11.77 -2.80 -1.61
C PRO A 51 10.40 -2.09 -1.56
N SER A 52 9.66 -2.22 -0.45
CA SER A 52 8.44 -1.43 -0.23
C SER A 52 8.72 0.08 -0.19
N ASP A 53 9.88 0.46 0.36
CA ASP A 53 10.31 1.85 0.55
C ASP A 53 11.68 2.14 -0.08
N PRO A 54 11.97 3.41 -0.43
CA PRO A 54 13.17 3.80 -1.18
C PRO A 54 14.45 3.90 -0.32
N TYR A 55 14.59 3.07 0.71
CA TYR A 55 15.76 3.08 1.62
C TYR A 55 16.90 2.17 1.15
N PHE A 56 16.64 1.21 0.25
CA PHE A 56 17.65 0.33 -0.34
C PHE A 56 18.06 0.79 -1.74
N THR A 57 17.08 1.18 -2.56
CA THR A 57 17.28 1.79 -3.88
C THR A 57 16.18 2.82 -4.13
N ALA A 58 16.27 3.59 -5.22
CA ALA A 58 15.26 4.57 -5.60
C ALA A 58 13.94 3.92 -6.07
N GLU A 59 14.00 2.68 -6.57
CA GLU A 59 12.82 1.91 -6.97
C GLU A 59 12.11 1.33 -5.74
N ASN A 60 10.78 1.40 -5.75
CA ASN A 60 9.91 0.84 -4.72
C ASN A 60 8.63 0.24 -5.34
N THR A 61 7.83 -0.47 -4.56
CA THR A 61 6.63 -1.20 -5.05
C THR A 61 5.65 -0.30 -5.82
N GLU A 62 5.40 0.93 -5.34
CA GLU A 62 4.52 1.90 -6.03
C GLU A 62 5.06 2.37 -7.39
N THR A 63 6.34 2.73 -7.44
CA THR A 63 6.96 3.15 -8.70
C THR A 63 7.12 1.98 -9.66
N ALA A 64 7.40 0.78 -9.14
CA ALA A 64 7.47 -0.45 -9.91
C ALA A 64 6.13 -0.79 -10.56
N TRP A 65 5.02 -0.68 -9.83
CA TRP A 65 3.68 -0.86 -10.37
C TRP A 65 3.41 0.06 -11.56
N SER A 66 3.72 1.35 -11.40
CA SER A 66 3.54 2.37 -12.44
C SER A 66 4.35 2.05 -13.69
N ILE A 67 5.61 1.61 -13.54
CA ILE A 67 6.47 1.28 -14.66
C ILE A 67 6.05 -0.03 -15.34
N ALA A 68 5.66 -1.03 -14.56
CA ALA A 68 5.17 -2.32 -15.05
C ALA A 68 3.96 -2.12 -15.97
N THR A 69 2.91 -1.49 -15.44
CA THR A 69 1.63 -1.30 -16.15
C THR A 69 1.74 -0.37 -17.37
N ARG A 70 2.42 0.77 -17.24
CA ARG A 70 2.45 1.79 -18.30
C ARG A 70 3.44 1.50 -19.42
N TYR A 71 4.51 0.76 -19.14
CA TYR A 71 5.61 0.59 -20.10
C TYR A 71 5.92 -0.87 -20.41
N LEU A 72 6.11 -1.74 -19.41
CA LEU A 72 6.54 -3.11 -19.69
C LEU A 72 5.40 -3.98 -20.24
N VAL A 73 4.18 -3.85 -19.70
CA VAL A 73 3.01 -4.60 -20.19
C VAL A 73 2.78 -4.37 -21.69
N PRO A 74 2.63 -3.13 -22.20
CA PRO A 74 2.44 -2.91 -23.63
C PRO A 74 3.59 -3.44 -24.49
N LEU A 75 4.84 -3.24 -24.05
CA LEU A 75 6.01 -3.69 -24.80
C LEU A 75 6.05 -5.21 -24.98
N VAL A 76 5.66 -5.98 -23.97
CA VAL A 76 5.65 -7.44 -24.04
C VAL A 76 4.47 -7.97 -24.87
N LEU A 77 3.27 -7.38 -24.73
CA LEU A 77 2.09 -7.77 -25.51
C LEU A 77 2.24 -7.50 -27.01
N ASP A 78 2.97 -6.45 -27.38
CA ASP A 78 3.24 -6.06 -28.77
C ASP A 78 4.41 -6.84 -29.41
N ALA A 79 5.04 -7.76 -28.67
CA ALA A 79 6.23 -8.47 -29.10
C ALA A 79 6.01 -9.98 -29.30
N GLU A 80 6.74 -10.53 -30.27
CA GLU A 80 6.96 -11.97 -30.40
C GLU A 80 8.46 -12.25 -30.21
N TRP A 81 8.78 -13.27 -29.43
CA TRP A 81 10.16 -13.58 -29.05
C TRP A 81 10.45 -15.09 -29.05
N GLY A 82 11.67 -15.49 -29.40
CA GLY A 82 12.11 -16.89 -29.44
C GLY A 82 12.77 -17.38 -28.15
N HIS A 83 13.40 -16.48 -27.43
CA HIS A 83 14.16 -16.72 -26.20
C HIS A 83 13.92 -15.61 -25.17
N PRO A 84 13.92 -15.89 -23.85
CA PRO A 84 13.64 -14.88 -22.82
C PRO A 84 14.59 -13.67 -22.85
N GLY A 85 15.85 -13.88 -23.24
CA GLY A 85 16.81 -12.78 -23.43
C GLY A 85 16.44 -11.77 -24.52
N GLU A 86 15.53 -12.09 -25.43
CA GLU A 86 14.97 -11.12 -26.40
C GLU A 86 13.97 -10.17 -25.73
N VAL A 87 13.30 -10.61 -24.66
CA VAL A 87 12.36 -9.79 -23.89
C VAL A 87 13.11 -8.65 -23.19
N ASP A 88 14.32 -8.92 -22.69
CA ASP A 88 15.18 -7.90 -22.05
C ASP A 88 15.55 -6.75 -22.99
N ALA A 89 15.58 -6.99 -24.30
CA ALA A 89 15.87 -5.97 -25.30
C ALA A 89 14.71 -4.99 -25.50
N LEU A 90 13.47 -5.38 -25.19
CA LEU A 90 12.27 -4.57 -25.41
C LEU A 90 12.31 -3.27 -24.59
N TRP A 91 12.86 -3.32 -23.38
CA TRP A 91 12.97 -2.17 -22.47
C TRP A 91 14.36 -1.52 -22.47
N ALA A 92 15.16 -1.69 -23.51
CA ALA A 92 16.50 -1.09 -23.62
C ALA A 92 16.50 0.47 -23.51
N LYS A 93 15.36 1.11 -23.81
CA LYS A 93 15.17 2.57 -23.68
C LYS A 93 14.75 3.01 -22.27
N ILE A 94 14.28 2.09 -21.43
CA ILE A 94 13.85 2.38 -20.05
C ILE A 94 15.09 2.38 -19.15
N ARG A 95 15.36 3.52 -18.50
CA ARG A 95 16.50 3.70 -17.59
C ARG A 95 16.06 3.38 -16.15
N GLY A 96 16.88 2.61 -15.42
CA GLY A 96 16.52 2.14 -14.08
C GLY A 96 15.44 1.05 -14.10
N TYR A 97 14.75 0.88 -12.97
CA TYR A 97 13.62 -0.04 -12.79
C TYR A 97 13.98 -1.52 -12.97
N GLU A 98 15.15 -1.90 -12.47
CA GLU A 98 15.67 -3.26 -12.57
C GLU A 98 14.78 -4.27 -11.84
N PHE A 99 14.20 -3.95 -10.69
CA PHE A 99 13.32 -4.91 -10.01
C PHE A 99 12.07 -5.19 -10.84
N THR A 100 11.48 -4.16 -11.42
CA THR A 100 10.34 -4.26 -12.33
C THR A 100 10.67 -5.12 -13.54
N LYS A 101 11.82 -4.87 -14.18
CA LYS A 101 12.31 -5.68 -15.31
C LYS A 101 12.55 -7.13 -14.92
N ALA A 102 13.09 -7.37 -13.72
CA ALA A 102 13.39 -8.71 -13.24
C ALA A 102 12.13 -9.57 -13.09
N GLY A 103 11.00 -8.99 -12.64
CA GLY A 103 9.74 -9.72 -12.59
C GLY A 103 9.24 -10.16 -13.96
N PHE A 104 9.31 -9.28 -14.96
CA PHE A 104 8.90 -9.60 -16.33
C PHE A 104 9.87 -10.58 -17.01
N ALA A 105 11.17 -10.41 -16.80
CA ALA A 105 12.19 -11.35 -17.28
C ALA A 105 12.00 -12.73 -16.65
N GLY A 106 11.71 -12.79 -15.35
CA GLY A 106 11.39 -14.03 -14.63
C GLY A 106 10.20 -14.77 -15.25
N ALA A 107 9.09 -14.06 -15.48
CA ALA A 107 7.90 -14.62 -16.12
C ALA A 107 8.18 -15.15 -17.54
N ALA A 108 9.01 -14.45 -18.32
CA ALA A 108 9.45 -14.91 -19.63
C ALA A 108 10.28 -16.20 -19.57
N TRP A 109 11.23 -16.28 -18.63
CA TRP A 109 12.07 -17.47 -18.42
C TRP A 109 11.26 -18.67 -17.95
N ASP A 110 10.32 -18.46 -17.03
CA ASP A 110 9.43 -19.52 -16.55
C ASP A 110 8.51 -20.04 -17.65
N LEU A 111 7.85 -19.14 -18.39
CA LEU A 111 6.99 -19.49 -19.52
C LEU A 111 7.76 -20.27 -20.59
N TRP A 112 8.96 -19.81 -20.95
CA TRP A 112 9.80 -20.44 -21.97
C TRP A 112 10.25 -21.85 -21.56
N SER A 113 10.62 -22.03 -20.29
CA SER A 113 11.06 -23.32 -19.75
C SER A 113 9.88 -24.29 -19.62
N THR A 114 8.73 -23.80 -19.14
CA THR A 114 7.46 -24.54 -19.05
C THR A 114 7.00 -25.03 -20.42
N SER A 115 7.00 -24.17 -21.45
CA SER A 115 6.61 -24.56 -22.82
C SER A 115 7.50 -25.65 -23.45
N ARG A 116 8.71 -25.85 -22.90
CA ARG A 116 9.68 -26.88 -23.33
C ARG A 116 9.71 -28.11 -22.43
N GLY A 117 8.97 -28.07 -21.32
CA GLY A 117 8.95 -29.16 -20.34
C GLY A 117 10.28 -29.35 -19.61
N ILE A 118 11.11 -28.30 -19.49
CA ILE A 118 12.40 -28.35 -18.80
C ILE A 118 12.41 -27.48 -17.54
N PRO A 119 13.17 -27.86 -16.49
CA PRO A 119 13.35 -27.02 -15.31
C PRO A 119 14.07 -25.71 -15.63
N LEU A 120 13.76 -24.65 -14.89
CA LEU A 120 14.43 -23.35 -15.03
C LEU A 120 15.93 -23.46 -14.76
N ALA A 121 16.33 -24.30 -13.80
CA ALA A 121 17.74 -24.57 -13.53
C ALA A 121 18.46 -25.12 -14.78
N GLU A 122 17.88 -26.11 -15.45
CA GLU A 122 18.41 -26.67 -16.69
C GLU A 122 18.45 -25.61 -17.81
N ALA A 123 17.38 -24.81 -17.94
CA ALA A 123 17.31 -23.73 -18.93
C ALA A 123 18.43 -22.68 -18.76
N LEU A 124 18.86 -22.43 -17.52
CA LEU A 124 19.98 -21.53 -17.21
C LEU A 124 21.35 -22.22 -17.36
N GLY A 125 21.40 -23.54 -17.49
CA GLY A 125 22.64 -24.34 -17.54
C GLY A 125 23.14 -24.80 -16.16
N GLY A 126 22.27 -24.79 -15.16
CA GLY A 126 22.53 -25.30 -13.82
C GLY A 126 22.79 -26.81 -13.80
N THR A 127 23.74 -27.25 -12.98
CA THR A 127 24.18 -28.66 -12.91
C THR A 127 23.99 -29.27 -11.53
N ARG A 128 23.76 -28.47 -10.49
CA ARG A 128 23.56 -28.96 -9.13
C ARG A 128 22.12 -29.40 -8.88
N THR A 129 21.98 -30.50 -8.15
CA THR A 129 20.68 -31.00 -7.65
C THR A 129 20.31 -30.40 -6.30
N GLU A 130 21.28 -29.83 -5.59
CA GLU A 130 21.11 -29.22 -4.27
C GLU A 130 22.03 -28.00 -4.11
N VAL A 131 21.59 -27.02 -3.34
CA VAL A 131 22.32 -25.77 -3.08
C VAL A 131 22.44 -25.57 -1.58
N ALA A 132 23.67 -25.33 -1.10
CA ALA A 132 23.90 -24.92 0.28
C ALA A 132 23.34 -23.52 0.51
N ALA A 133 22.49 -23.38 1.52
CA ALA A 133 21.92 -22.11 1.94
C ALA A 133 22.77 -21.47 3.04
N GLY A 134 22.93 -20.15 2.96
CA GLY A 134 23.42 -19.33 4.05
C GLY A 134 22.27 -18.66 4.79
N VAL A 135 22.60 -18.06 5.93
CA VAL A 135 21.69 -17.25 6.74
C VAL A 135 22.25 -15.84 6.92
N SER A 136 21.36 -14.85 6.79
CA SER A 136 21.61 -13.46 7.19
C SER A 136 20.93 -13.16 8.52
N LEU A 137 21.68 -12.57 9.46
CA LEU A 137 21.24 -12.12 10.78
C LEU A 137 21.31 -10.61 10.86
N GLY A 138 20.26 -9.99 11.42
CA GLY A 138 20.17 -8.55 11.62
C GLY A 138 21.06 -8.04 12.76
N ILE A 139 20.96 -6.74 13.06
CA ILE A 139 21.54 -6.17 14.27
C ILE A 139 20.64 -6.54 15.45
N GLU A 140 21.23 -7.23 16.43
CA GLU A 140 20.55 -7.62 17.66
C GLU A 140 20.79 -6.58 18.78
N PRO A 141 19.91 -6.52 19.81
CA PRO A 141 20.10 -5.61 20.94
C PRO A 141 21.35 -5.92 21.78
N THR A 142 21.77 -7.18 21.86
CA THR A 142 22.90 -7.63 22.68
C THR A 142 23.74 -8.72 22.00
N ILE A 143 25.01 -8.83 22.40
CA ILE A 143 25.93 -9.86 21.89
C ILE A 143 25.44 -11.27 22.27
N ASP A 144 24.88 -11.45 23.47
CA ASP A 144 24.35 -12.75 23.91
C ASP A 144 23.19 -13.22 23.02
N GLU A 145 22.28 -12.32 22.66
CA GLU A 145 21.20 -12.61 21.70
C GLU A 145 21.75 -12.95 20.31
N LEU A 146 22.76 -12.21 19.83
CA LEU A 146 23.44 -12.53 18.59
C LEU A 146 24.06 -13.93 18.62
N LEU A 147 24.78 -14.28 19.69
CA LEU A 147 25.40 -15.60 19.84
C LEU A 147 24.35 -16.73 19.88
N ALA A 148 23.22 -16.49 20.55
CA ALA A 148 22.10 -17.43 20.58
C ALA A 148 21.48 -17.63 19.19
N GLN A 149 21.31 -16.55 18.41
CA GLN A 149 20.85 -16.63 17.03
C GLN A 149 21.84 -17.40 16.16
N VAL A 150 23.14 -17.12 16.25
CA VAL A 150 24.17 -17.86 15.49
C VAL A 150 24.11 -19.35 15.83
N ALA A 151 24.08 -19.72 17.11
CA ALA A 151 23.96 -21.11 17.54
C ALA A 151 22.72 -21.80 16.94
N ALA A 152 21.55 -21.15 17.02
CA ALA A 152 20.31 -21.69 16.49
C ALA A 152 20.37 -21.95 14.97
N GLN A 153 21.05 -21.10 14.21
CA GLN A 153 21.19 -21.32 12.76
C GLN A 153 22.19 -22.44 12.44
N LEU A 154 23.24 -22.60 13.24
CA LEU A 154 24.17 -23.73 13.09
C LEU A 154 23.49 -25.05 13.43
N ASP A 155 22.67 -25.08 14.48
CA ASP A 155 21.85 -26.25 14.85
C ASP A 155 20.83 -26.59 13.75
N ALA A 156 20.36 -25.59 12.99
CA ALA A 156 19.51 -25.78 11.80
C ALA A 156 20.30 -26.21 10.54
N GLY A 157 21.62 -26.36 10.64
CA GLY A 157 22.50 -26.87 9.59
C GLY A 157 23.06 -25.82 8.62
N TYR A 158 22.79 -24.52 8.82
CA TYR A 158 23.31 -23.49 7.93
C TYR A 158 24.84 -23.38 8.02
N ALA A 159 25.54 -23.67 6.92
CA ALA A 159 27.00 -23.71 6.89
C ALA A 159 27.67 -22.32 6.87
N ARG A 160 26.90 -21.24 6.65
CA ARG A 160 27.41 -19.87 6.51
C ARG A 160 26.50 -18.86 7.18
N VAL A 161 27.08 -17.95 7.96
CA VAL A 161 26.37 -16.83 8.60
C VAL A 161 26.86 -15.50 8.07
N LYS A 162 25.92 -14.60 7.80
CA LYS A 162 26.14 -13.20 7.45
C LYS A 162 25.65 -12.30 8.57
N LEU A 163 26.53 -11.43 9.07
CA LEU A 163 26.23 -10.50 10.15
C LEU A 163 26.08 -9.09 9.63
N LYS A 164 24.96 -8.43 9.93
CA LYS A 164 24.80 -6.99 9.67
C LYS A 164 25.68 -6.20 10.65
N ILE A 165 26.44 -5.25 10.11
CA ILE A 165 27.28 -4.33 10.90
C ILE A 165 26.88 -2.87 10.66
N ALA A 166 27.14 -2.02 11.64
CA ALA A 166 26.96 -0.57 11.57
C ALA A 166 27.95 0.13 12.51
N SER A 167 28.10 1.45 12.37
CA SER A 167 28.94 2.24 13.29
C SER A 167 28.54 2.01 14.76
N GLY A 168 29.46 1.48 15.56
CA GLY A 168 29.23 1.14 16.97
C GLY A 168 28.68 -0.28 17.21
N TRP A 169 28.40 -1.03 16.14
CA TRP A 169 28.01 -2.43 16.15
C TRP A 169 28.73 -3.16 15.00
N ASP A 170 30.04 -3.36 15.13
CA ASP A 170 30.85 -3.88 14.03
C ASP A 170 31.90 -4.90 14.50
N LEU A 171 33.08 -4.46 14.94
CA LEU A 171 34.21 -5.34 15.19
C LEU A 171 34.03 -6.18 16.46
N ASP A 172 33.49 -5.59 17.53
CA ASP A 172 33.26 -6.28 18.80
C ASP A 172 32.27 -7.46 18.71
N PRO A 173 31.06 -7.31 18.14
CA PRO A 173 30.15 -8.45 17.96
C PRO A 173 30.74 -9.54 17.06
N VAL A 174 31.50 -9.15 16.02
CA VAL A 174 32.16 -10.11 15.12
C VAL A 174 33.25 -10.91 15.83
N ARG A 175 34.04 -10.27 16.69
CA ARG A 175 35.03 -10.94 17.55
C ARG A 175 34.41 -11.95 18.48
N GLU A 176 33.32 -11.59 19.14
CA GLU A 176 32.65 -12.50 20.07
C GLU A 176 32.04 -13.71 19.34
N VAL A 177 31.46 -13.50 18.15
CA VAL A 177 31.00 -14.62 17.30
C VAL A 177 32.17 -15.49 16.84
N ARG A 178 33.28 -14.92 16.36
CA ARG A 178 34.47 -15.69 15.97
C ARG A 178 35.04 -16.48 17.14
N ARG A 179 35.07 -15.91 18.34
CA ARG A 179 35.54 -16.57 19.56
C ARG A 179 34.68 -17.77 19.95
N ALA A 180 33.35 -17.62 19.85
CA ALA A 180 32.40 -18.67 20.17
C ALA A 180 32.34 -19.77 19.08
N PHE A 181 32.55 -19.40 17.81
CA PHE A 181 32.47 -20.28 16.65
C PHE A 181 33.72 -20.15 15.74
N PRO A 182 34.88 -20.70 16.16
CA PRO A 182 36.16 -20.47 15.48
C PRO A 182 36.19 -20.88 14.00
N ASP A 183 35.49 -21.96 13.65
CA ASP A 183 35.50 -22.54 12.30
C ASP A 183 34.32 -22.06 11.42
N LEU A 184 33.49 -21.13 11.92
CA LEU A 184 32.32 -20.65 11.19
C LEU A 184 32.72 -19.92 9.91
N LEU A 185 32.13 -20.30 8.78
CA LEU A 185 32.17 -19.50 7.56
C LEU A 185 31.30 -18.26 7.75
N MET A 186 31.95 -17.15 8.09
CA MET A 186 31.32 -15.90 8.47
C MET A 186 31.68 -14.78 7.49
N HIS A 187 30.74 -13.91 7.19
CA HIS A 187 31.03 -12.61 6.61
C HIS A 187 30.15 -11.52 7.20
N VAL A 188 30.53 -10.27 6.94
CA VAL A 188 29.81 -9.08 7.41
C VAL A 188 29.21 -8.32 6.24
N ASP A 189 28.07 -7.66 6.47
CA ASP A 189 27.39 -6.82 5.49
C ASP A 189 27.13 -5.45 6.11
N ALA A 190 27.71 -4.42 5.47
CA ALA A 190 27.71 -3.05 5.93
C ALA A 190 26.68 -2.16 5.21
N ASN A 191 26.01 -2.65 4.15
CA ASN A 191 25.02 -1.90 3.35
C ASN A 191 25.41 -0.45 3.01
N GLY A 192 26.67 -0.24 2.64
CA GLY A 192 27.22 1.06 2.27
C GLY A 192 27.22 2.11 3.38
N ALA A 193 27.17 1.71 4.64
CA ALA A 193 26.98 2.61 5.78
C ALA A 193 28.24 3.41 6.19
N TYR A 194 29.42 3.05 5.70
CA TYR A 194 30.67 3.67 6.13
C TYR A 194 31.19 4.72 5.12
N PRO A 195 31.83 5.79 5.61
CA PRO A 195 32.61 6.67 4.74
C PRO A 195 33.92 6.00 4.32
N SER A 196 34.44 6.36 3.15
CA SER A 196 35.69 5.80 2.58
C SER A 196 36.94 6.62 2.93
N ASP A 197 36.96 7.25 4.10
CA ASP A 197 38.14 7.95 4.62
C ASP A 197 39.19 6.98 5.20
N ASP A 198 40.43 7.47 5.34
CA ASP A 198 41.56 6.66 5.79
C ASP A 198 41.37 6.06 7.19
N ASP A 199 40.76 6.81 8.12
CA ASP A 199 40.47 6.34 9.48
C ASP A 199 39.50 5.16 9.45
N THR A 200 38.49 5.21 8.60
CA THR A 200 37.49 4.15 8.45
C THR A 200 38.07 2.93 7.75
N ILE A 201 38.86 3.13 6.71
CA ILE A 201 39.62 2.04 6.07
C ILE A 201 40.53 1.35 7.09
N GLN A 202 41.22 2.10 7.96
CA GLN A 202 42.07 1.54 9.01
C GLN A 202 41.28 0.71 10.03
N ARG A 203 40.05 1.13 10.39
CA ARG A 203 39.16 0.34 11.26
C ARG A 203 38.68 -0.93 10.57
N LEU A 204 38.27 -0.84 9.31
CA LEU A 204 37.84 -2.00 8.53
C LEU A 204 38.98 -3.01 8.30
N ALA A 205 40.23 -2.55 8.20
CA ALA A 205 41.40 -3.43 8.14
C ALA A 205 41.59 -4.29 9.40
N ALA A 206 41.05 -3.88 10.55
CA ALA A 206 41.14 -4.69 11.76
C ALA A 206 40.32 -6.00 11.68
N PHE A 207 39.39 -6.12 10.73
CA PHE A 207 38.62 -7.34 10.50
C PHE A 207 39.45 -8.50 9.91
N ASP A 208 40.63 -8.23 9.35
CA ASP A 208 41.52 -9.30 8.83
C ASP A 208 41.89 -10.32 9.92
N ALA A 209 41.96 -9.88 11.18
CA ALA A 209 42.23 -10.77 12.31
C ALA A 209 41.09 -11.78 12.56
N GLU A 210 39.88 -11.52 12.06
CA GLU A 210 38.67 -12.31 12.35
C GLU A 210 38.39 -13.38 11.28
N SER A 211 39.29 -13.54 10.30
CA SER A 211 39.21 -14.58 9.24
C SER A 211 37.83 -14.60 8.55
N LEU A 212 37.33 -13.42 8.17
CA LEU A 212 36.07 -13.32 7.45
C LEU A 212 36.21 -13.85 6.02
N SER A 213 35.15 -14.47 5.51
CA SER A 213 35.08 -14.87 4.10
C SER A 213 34.92 -13.67 3.16
N MET A 214 34.28 -12.59 3.62
CA MET A 214 34.22 -11.30 2.92
C MET A 214 33.75 -10.15 3.82
N ILE A 215 33.90 -8.91 3.33
CA ILE A 215 33.24 -7.69 3.82
C ILE A 215 32.35 -7.17 2.67
N GLU A 216 31.03 -7.27 2.83
CA GLU A 216 30.05 -6.86 1.82
C GLU A 216 29.74 -5.36 1.93
N GLN A 217 29.86 -4.68 0.78
CA GLN A 217 29.53 -3.27 0.53
C GLN A 217 29.83 -2.33 1.72
N PRO A 218 31.11 -2.13 2.10
CA PRO A 218 31.46 -1.21 3.19
C PRO A 218 31.03 0.24 2.89
N PHE A 219 31.19 0.71 1.65
CA PHE A 219 30.97 2.11 1.29
C PHE A 219 29.78 2.29 0.33
N ALA A 220 29.41 3.56 0.11
CA ALA A 220 28.29 3.93 -0.75
C ALA A 220 28.35 3.25 -2.14
N PRO A 221 27.20 2.89 -2.76
CA PRO A 221 27.17 2.10 -4.00
C PRO A 221 27.98 2.68 -5.17
N GLY A 222 28.09 4.01 -5.26
CA GLY A 222 28.87 4.67 -6.32
C GLY A 222 30.39 4.71 -6.10
N ASP A 223 30.89 4.29 -4.93
CA ASP A 223 32.28 4.53 -4.53
C ASP A 223 33.23 3.35 -4.84
N PHE A 224 33.39 3.03 -6.11
CA PHE A 224 34.33 1.99 -6.54
C PHE A 224 35.79 2.26 -6.13
N VAL A 225 36.19 3.53 -6.04
CA VAL A 225 37.56 3.92 -5.70
C VAL A 225 37.84 3.67 -4.22
N GLY A 226 36.91 4.00 -3.32
CA GLY A 226 37.00 3.70 -1.90
C GLY A 226 37.15 2.20 -1.66
N HIS A 227 36.32 1.38 -2.33
CA HIS A 227 36.39 -0.08 -2.23
C HIS A 227 37.75 -0.63 -2.72
N ALA A 228 38.28 -0.11 -3.83
CA ALA A 228 39.61 -0.50 -4.31
C ALA A 228 40.72 -0.17 -3.30
N ARG A 229 40.71 1.03 -2.71
CA ARG A 229 41.67 1.43 -1.68
C ARG A 229 41.61 0.55 -0.44
N LEU A 230 40.42 0.14 -0.02
CA LEU A 230 40.26 -0.80 1.09
C LEU A 230 40.83 -2.16 0.69
N GLN A 231 40.43 -2.70 -0.47
CA GLN A 231 40.86 -4.02 -0.93
C GLN A 231 42.38 -4.14 -1.10
N GLU A 232 43.08 -3.05 -1.44
CA GLU A 232 44.55 -2.98 -1.48
C GLU A 232 45.22 -3.12 -0.10
N ARG A 233 44.51 -2.79 0.98
CA ARG A 233 45.04 -2.77 2.36
C ARG A 233 44.64 -3.98 3.20
N ILE A 234 43.72 -4.81 2.72
CA ILE A 234 43.20 -5.95 3.49
C ILE A 234 43.37 -7.26 2.73
N GLU A 235 43.56 -8.35 3.48
CA GLU A 235 43.57 -9.70 2.95
C GLU A 235 42.13 -10.21 2.71
N THR A 236 41.22 -9.87 3.61
CA THR A 236 39.81 -10.23 3.53
C THR A 236 39.20 -9.72 2.22
N PRO A 237 38.48 -10.57 1.45
CA PRO A 237 37.83 -10.13 0.22
C PRO A 237 36.74 -9.07 0.47
N VAL A 238 36.76 -7.98 -0.28
CA VAL A 238 35.62 -7.05 -0.40
C VAL A 238 34.62 -7.66 -1.38
N CYS A 239 33.36 -7.75 -0.95
CA CYS A 239 32.24 -8.17 -1.77
C CYS A 239 31.42 -6.96 -2.21
N LEU A 240 31.15 -6.82 -3.51
CA LEU A 240 30.26 -5.76 -3.99
C LEU A 240 28.83 -6.28 -4.20
N ASP A 241 27.86 -5.51 -3.71
CA ASP A 241 26.43 -5.79 -3.77
C ASP A 241 25.72 -4.63 -4.49
N GLU A 242 25.26 -3.61 -3.77
CA GLU A 242 24.51 -2.46 -4.31
C GLU A 242 25.26 -1.72 -5.43
N SER A 243 26.60 -1.77 -5.45
CA SER A 243 27.42 -1.22 -6.52
C SER A 243 27.20 -1.86 -7.89
N ILE A 244 26.79 -3.14 -7.96
CA ILE A 244 26.76 -3.90 -9.22
C ILE A 244 25.31 -4.14 -9.66
N VAL A 245 24.80 -3.24 -10.49
CA VAL A 245 23.44 -3.30 -11.04
C VAL A 245 23.46 -3.82 -12.48
N ARG A 246 24.49 -3.46 -13.26
CA ARG A 246 24.66 -3.81 -14.67
C ARG A 246 26.03 -4.46 -14.91
N LEU A 247 26.19 -5.12 -16.07
CA LEU A 247 27.46 -5.72 -16.46
C LEU A 247 28.61 -4.71 -16.56
N ASP A 248 28.34 -3.46 -16.92
CA ASP A 248 29.35 -2.41 -16.96
C ASP A 248 29.87 -2.01 -15.56
N ASP A 249 29.04 -2.15 -14.53
CA ASP A 249 29.45 -1.96 -13.14
C ASP A 249 30.43 -3.07 -12.73
N LEU A 250 30.16 -4.32 -13.12
CA LEU A 250 31.06 -5.45 -12.87
C LEU A 250 32.39 -5.29 -13.63
N ARG A 251 32.35 -4.83 -14.89
CA ARG A 251 33.58 -4.50 -15.64
C ARG A 251 34.38 -3.40 -14.94
N THR A 252 33.70 -2.42 -14.36
CA THR A 252 34.34 -1.34 -13.59
C THR A 252 34.99 -1.88 -12.32
N MET A 253 34.29 -2.75 -11.57
CA MET A 253 34.83 -3.45 -10.39
C MET A 253 36.11 -4.23 -10.74
N ILE A 254 36.08 -5.01 -11.83
CA ILE A 254 37.23 -5.81 -12.30
C ILE A 254 38.39 -4.88 -12.67
N ALA A 255 38.13 -3.84 -13.46
CA ALA A 255 39.17 -2.94 -13.95
C ALA A 255 39.87 -2.15 -12.84
N LEU A 256 39.13 -1.79 -11.79
CA LEU A 256 39.65 -1.03 -10.65
C LEU A 256 40.18 -1.92 -9.52
N GLY A 257 39.90 -3.23 -9.54
CA GLY A 257 40.18 -4.11 -8.41
C GLY A 257 39.36 -3.75 -7.17
N SER A 258 38.15 -3.21 -7.36
CA SER A 258 37.30 -2.71 -6.27
C SER A 258 36.75 -3.79 -5.35
N GLY A 259 36.75 -5.04 -5.77
CA GLY A 259 36.38 -6.16 -4.91
C GLY A 259 36.84 -7.49 -5.48
N ARG A 260 36.79 -8.52 -4.65
CA ARG A 260 37.23 -9.89 -4.97
C ARG A 260 36.11 -10.93 -4.87
N VAL A 261 34.90 -10.52 -4.49
CA VAL A 261 33.69 -11.36 -4.48
C VAL A 261 32.53 -10.55 -5.05
N LEU A 262 31.62 -11.19 -5.78
CA LEU A 262 30.40 -10.56 -6.29
C LEU A 262 29.16 -11.18 -5.64
N ASN A 263 28.29 -10.32 -5.08
CA ASN A 263 26.93 -10.68 -4.71
C ASN A 263 25.99 -10.49 -5.92
N ILE A 264 25.48 -11.60 -6.44
CA ILE A 264 24.49 -11.61 -7.53
C ILE A 264 23.09 -11.61 -6.93
N LYS A 265 22.29 -10.60 -7.26
CA LYS A 265 20.86 -10.54 -6.94
C LYS A 265 20.06 -10.43 -8.24
N VAL A 266 19.24 -11.44 -8.55
CA VAL A 266 18.45 -11.50 -9.79
C VAL A 266 17.58 -10.26 -9.95
N SER A 267 16.89 -9.89 -8.87
CA SER A 267 15.99 -8.75 -8.79
C SER A 267 16.69 -7.41 -9.03
N ARG A 268 17.82 -7.15 -8.36
CA ARG A 268 18.61 -5.91 -8.55
C ARG A 268 19.21 -5.81 -9.96
N MET A 269 19.56 -6.93 -10.58
CA MET A 269 20.26 -6.93 -11.87
C MET A 269 19.32 -6.84 -13.09
N GLY A 270 18.01 -6.80 -12.89
CA GLY A 270 17.06 -6.72 -14.00
C GLY A 270 16.56 -8.05 -14.53
N GLY A 271 16.93 -9.17 -13.89
CA GLY A 271 16.44 -10.50 -14.24
C GLY A 271 17.54 -11.54 -14.50
N LEU A 272 17.09 -12.76 -14.80
CA LEU A 272 17.94 -13.95 -14.89
C LEU A 272 18.97 -13.89 -16.02
N THR A 273 18.65 -13.26 -17.16
CA THR A 273 19.61 -13.14 -18.28
C THR A 273 20.83 -12.32 -17.87
N VAL A 274 20.62 -11.17 -17.22
CA VAL A 274 21.71 -10.29 -16.79
C VAL A 274 22.45 -10.92 -15.62
N ALA A 275 21.74 -11.54 -14.67
CA ALA A 275 22.35 -12.24 -13.55
C ALA A 275 23.25 -13.42 -14.00
N LYS A 276 22.80 -14.21 -14.98
CA LYS A 276 23.62 -15.26 -15.60
C LYS A 276 24.83 -14.68 -16.35
N ALA A 277 24.65 -13.60 -17.11
CA ALA A 277 25.76 -12.94 -17.78
C ALA A 277 26.79 -12.37 -16.79
N ALA A 278 26.35 -11.86 -15.63
CA ALA A 278 27.22 -11.39 -14.57
C ALA A 278 27.99 -12.55 -13.92
N HIS A 279 27.32 -13.67 -13.68
CA HIS A 279 27.94 -14.92 -13.26
C HIS A 279 29.05 -15.34 -14.24
N ASP A 280 28.73 -15.47 -15.53
CA ASP A 280 29.68 -15.96 -16.54
C ASP A 280 30.90 -15.02 -16.67
N LEU A 281 30.68 -13.70 -16.60
CA LEU A 281 31.75 -12.70 -16.61
C LEU A 281 32.64 -12.77 -15.36
N ALA A 282 32.04 -12.98 -14.18
CA ALA A 282 32.80 -13.14 -12.93
C ALA A 282 33.65 -14.43 -12.95
N VAL A 283 33.11 -15.53 -13.48
CA VAL A 283 33.85 -16.79 -13.67
C VAL A 283 35.04 -16.59 -14.61
N GLU A 284 34.84 -15.92 -15.75
CA GLU A 284 35.93 -15.59 -16.68
C GLU A 284 37.02 -14.74 -16.00
N ALA A 285 36.64 -13.82 -15.12
CA ALA A 285 37.55 -12.98 -14.36
C ALA A 285 38.17 -13.67 -13.13
N GLY A 286 37.79 -14.91 -12.82
CA GLY A 286 38.25 -15.62 -11.61
C GLY A 286 37.70 -15.04 -10.30
N ILE A 287 36.58 -14.31 -10.36
CA ILE A 287 35.91 -13.73 -9.20
C ILE A 287 34.85 -14.72 -8.70
N PRO A 288 34.95 -15.23 -7.45
CA PRO A 288 33.90 -16.05 -6.87
C PRO A 288 32.59 -15.26 -6.69
N VAL A 289 31.48 -15.97 -6.87
CA VAL A 289 30.14 -15.40 -6.76
C VAL A 289 29.30 -16.15 -5.74
N TRP A 290 28.27 -15.47 -5.25
CA TRP A 290 27.19 -16.08 -4.47
C TRP A 290 25.87 -15.39 -4.79
N CYS A 291 24.73 -16.05 -4.55
CA CYS A 291 23.42 -15.45 -4.81
C CYS A 291 22.89 -14.82 -3.54
N GLY A 292 22.77 -13.49 -3.52
CA GLY A 292 22.07 -12.77 -2.47
C GLY A 292 20.55 -12.85 -2.63
N GLY A 293 19.83 -12.56 -1.56
CA GLY A 293 18.37 -12.48 -1.55
C GLY A 293 17.86 -11.06 -1.33
N MET A 294 16.61 -10.85 -1.70
CA MET A 294 15.81 -9.65 -1.44
C MET A 294 14.59 -9.94 -0.56
N HIS A 295 14.58 -11.09 0.11
CA HIS A 295 13.42 -11.66 0.81
C HIS A 295 12.29 -12.02 -0.16
N GLU A 296 12.65 -12.60 -1.30
CA GLU A 296 11.68 -13.06 -2.28
C GLU A 296 10.62 -13.98 -1.65
N PHE A 297 9.41 -13.94 -2.21
CA PHE A 297 8.43 -15.00 -2.03
C PHE A 297 8.91 -16.23 -2.83
N GLY A 298 8.10 -17.28 -2.85
CA GLY A 298 8.46 -18.55 -3.43
C GLY A 298 8.86 -18.47 -4.92
N ILE A 299 8.23 -17.58 -5.69
CA ILE A 299 8.50 -17.42 -7.13
C ILE A 299 9.92 -16.89 -7.35
N GLY A 300 10.28 -15.75 -6.74
CA GLY A 300 11.61 -15.19 -6.83
C GLY A 300 12.67 -16.07 -6.14
N ARG A 301 12.32 -16.75 -5.04
CA ARG A 301 13.22 -17.70 -4.36
C ARG A 301 13.55 -18.89 -5.27
N ALA A 302 12.57 -19.42 -6.01
CA ALA A 302 12.81 -20.49 -6.98
C ALA A 302 13.73 -20.02 -8.13
N ALA A 303 13.60 -18.77 -8.59
CA ALA A 303 14.50 -18.19 -9.58
C ALA A 303 15.94 -18.06 -9.05
N ASN A 304 16.13 -17.59 -7.81
CA ASN A 304 17.45 -17.51 -7.17
C ASN A 304 18.09 -18.89 -6.95
N LEU A 305 17.27 -19.89 -6.60
CA LEU A 305 17.71 -21.28 -6.44
C LEU A 305 18.15 -21.90 -7.79
N ALA A 306 17.37 -21.67 -8.85
CA ALA A 306 17.73 -22.10 -10.20
C ALA A 306 19.05 -21.49 -10.65
N LEU A 307 19.27 -20.18 -10.43
CA LEU A 307 20.54 -19.54 -10.73
C LEU A 307 21.69 -20.10 -9.89
N SER A 308 21.49 -20.30 -8.59
CA SER A 308 22.50 -20.83 -7.66
C SER A 308 22.94 -22.28 -7.97
N SER A 309 22.20 -22.99 -8.82
CA SER A 309 22.56 -24.33 -9.28
C SER A 309 23.67 -24.35 -10.33
N LEU A 310 24.04 -23.19 -10.90
CA LEU A 310 25.21 -23.03 -11.77
C LEU A 310 26.49 -23.31 -11.00
N GLU A 311 27.49 -23.93 -11.63
CA GLU A 311 28.84 -24.07 -11.03
C GLU A 311 29.42 -22.71 -10.61
N HIS A 312 30.50 -22.69 -9.82
CA HIS A 312 31.15 -21.43 -9.37
C HIS A 312 30.37 -20.47 -8.46
N PHE A 313 29.08 -20.69 -8.17
CA PHE A 313 28.50 -20.24 -6.90
C PHE A 313 29.29 -20.90 -5.76
N SER A 314 30.24 -20.14 -5.20
CA SER A 314 31.35 -20.66 -4.39
C SER A 314 31.09 -20.56 -2.89
N TYR A 315 30.11 -19.74 -2.50
CA TYR A 315 29.65 -19.61 -1.13
C TYR A 315 28.17 -19.99 -1.04
N PRO A 316 27.70 -20.51 0.12
CA PRO A 316 26.28 -20.75 0.34
C PRO A 316 25.43 -19.50 0.08
N SER A 317 24.42 -19.64 -0.78
CA SER A 317 23.55 -18.57 -1.26
C SER A 317 22.45 -18.23 -0.26
N ASP A 318 21.91 -17.00 -0.30
CA ASP A 318 20.74 -16.57 0.49
C ASP A 318 19.43 -17.12 -0.11
N VAL A 319 19.35 -18.44 -0.27
CA VAL A 319 18.17 -19.19 -0.75
C VAL A 319 17.52 -19.99 0.38
N SER A 320 17.66 -19.54 1.63
CA SER A 320 17.07 -20.21 2.80
C SER A 320 15.56 -20.42 2.64
N GLY A 321 15.02 -21.42 3.36
CA GLY A 321 13.61 -21.77 3.29
C GLY A 321 12.67 -20.59 3.52
N SER A 322 11.52 -20.61 2.85
CA SER A 322 10.47 -19.60 2.96
C SER A 322 9.93 -19.49 4.39
N ASP A 323 9.86 -20.62 5.09
CA ASP A 323 9.40 -20.78 6.48
C ASP A 323 10.19 -19.96 7.50
N LYS A 324 11.42 -19.57 7.15
CA LYS A 324 12.22 -18.64 7.95
C LYS A 324 11.68 -17.21 7.93
N TYR A 325 11.06 -16.80 6.83
CA TYR A 325 10.59 -15.44 6.62
C TYR A 325 9.08 -15.33 6.76
N TYR A 326 8.35 -16.32 6.25
CA TYR A 326 6.90 -16.27 6.12
C TYR A 326 6.25 -17.52 6.71
N ALA A 327 5.14 -17.35 7.40
CA ALA A 327 4.34 -18.47 7.89
C ALA A 327 3.66 -19.26 6.75
N ARG A 328 3.51 -18.62 5.59
CA ARG A 328 2.92 -19.16 4.36
C ARG A 328 3.58 -18.49 3.16
N ASP A 329 3.63 -19.20 2.04
CA ASP A 329 4.19 -18.72 0.77
C ASP A 329 3.11 -18.66 -0.34
N VAL A 330 3.44 -18.02 -1.45
CA VAL A 330 2.59 -17.90 -2.66
C VAL A 330 2.68 -19.12 -3.58
N ILE A 331 3.55 -20.07 -3.25
CA ILE A 331 3.73 -21.34 -3.98
C ILE A 331 3.45 -22.54 -3.08
N VAL A 332 3.14 -23.67 -3.70
CA VAL A 332 2.89 -24.94 -3.03
C VAL A 332 3.70 -26.07 -3.71
N PRO A 333 4.48 -26.86 -2.93
CA PRO A 333 4.90 -26.57 -1.57
C PRO A 333 5.87 -25.38 -1.51
N ALA A 334 6.00 -24.74 -0.35
CA ALA A 334 7.01 -23.70 -0.13
C ALA A 334 8.44 -24.28 -0.25
N VAL A 335 9.39 -23.43 -0.64
CA VAL A 335 10.81 -23.79 -0.60
C VAL A 335 11.23 -23.98 0.87
N THR A 336 11.89 -25.09 1.18
CA THR A 336 12.36 -25.40 2.53
C THR A 336 13.84 -25.78 2.48
N ALA A 337 14.57 -25.42 3.53
CA ALA A 337 15.95 -25.88 3.74
C ALA A 337 15.95 -27.02 4.76
N ARG A 338 16.68 -28.09 4.47
CA ARG A 338 16.89 -29.22 5.38
C ARG A 338 18.39 -29.36 5.60
N ASP A 339 18.82 -29.31 6.86
CA ASP A 339 20.23 -29.35 7.24
C ASP A 339 21.07 -28.32 6.45
N GLY A 340 20.54 -27.11 6.29
CA GLY A 340 21.17 -26.02 5.54
C GLY A 340 21.22 -26.19 4.02
N VAL A 341 20.52 -27.18 3.45
CA VAL A 341 20.54 -27.48 2.02
C VAL A 341 19.13 -27.35 1.42
N VAL A 342 19.05 -26.82 0.20
CA VAL A 342 17.80 -26.67 -0.56
C VAL A 342 17.90 -27.46 -1.85
N ASN A 343 16.91 -28.34 -2.09
CA ASN A 343 16.86 -29.14 -3.32
C ASN A 343 16.43 -28.28 -4.50
N VAL A 344 17.15 -28.39 -5.61
CA VAL A 344 16.81 -27.72 -6.86
C VAL A 344 15.60 -28.40 -7.50
N PRO A 345 14.54 -27.66 -7.86
CA PRO A 345 13.34 -28.23 -8.47
C PRO A 345 13.63 -28.92 -9.80
N THR A 346 12.93 -30.04 -10.05
CA THR A 346 13.07 -30.85 -11.28
C THR A 346 11.83 -30.80 -12.17
N GLY A 347 10.78 -30.10 -11.74
CA GLY A 347 9.60 -29.83 -12.57
C GLY A 347 9.89 -28.74 -13.61
N PRO A 348 9.09 -28.64 -14.68
CA PRO A 348 9.21 -27.58 -15.67
C PRO A 348 9.10 -26.18 -15.07
N GLY A 349 9.75 -25.19 -15.69
CA GLY A 349 9.70 -23.82 -15.20
C GLY A 349 10.38 -23.67 -13.83
N ILE A 350 9.84 -22.83 -12.97
CA ILE A 350 10.28 -22.67 -11.58
C ILE A 350 10.09 -23.97 -10.76
N GLY A 351 9.33 -24.95 -11.27
CA GLY A 351 9.17 -26.27 -10.67
C GLY A 351 8.24 -26.32 -9.46
N PHE A 352 7.43 -25.28 -9.25
CA PHE A 352 6.44 -25.18 -8.19
C PHE A 352 5.08 -24.76 -8.73
N GLU A 353 4.01 -25.17 -8.04
CA GLU A 353 2.66 -24.66 -8.30
C GLU A 353 2.49 -23.31 -7.61
N VAL A 354 1.95 -22.32 -8.31
CA VAL A 354 1.59 -21.01 -7.73
C VAL A 354 0.14 -21.09 -7.24
N ASP A 355 -0.09 -20.74 -5.97
CA ASP A 355 -1.43 -20.78 -5.35
C ASP A 355 -2.22 -19.53 -5.72
N LEU A 356 -2.66 -19.49 -6.99
CA LEU A 356 -3.40 -18.36 -7.56
C LEU A 356 -4.67 -18.04 -6.76
N ALA A 357 -5.40 -19.05 -6.31
CA ALA A 357 -6.62 -18.85 -5.53
C ALA A 357 -6.34 -18.12 -4.21
N TRP A 358 -5.23 -18.44 -3.55
CA TRP A 358 -4.82 -17.73 -2.35
C TRP A 358 -4.34 -16.31 -2.66
N ILE A 359 -3.55 -16.12 -3.73
CA ILE A 359 -3.10 -14.80 -4.18
C ILE A 359 -4.31 -13.89 -4.46
N GLU A 360 -5.30 -14.36 -5.21
CA GLU A 360 -6.53 -13.62 -5.55
C GLU A 360 -7.33 -13.21 -4.31
N GLN A 361 -7.29 -14.00 -3.24
CA GLN A 361 -7.99 -13.70 -1.98
C GLN A 361 -7.22 -12.73 -1.07
N ASN A 362 -5.92 -12.52 -1.29
CA ASN A 362 -5.03 -11.80 -0.39
C ASN A 362 -4.22 -10.71 -1.11
N LEU A 363 -4.64 -10.33 -2.32
CA LEU A 363 -4.02 -9.25 -3.07
C LEU A 363 -4.48 -7.87 -2.58
N GLU A 364 -3.57 -6.91 -2.60
CA GLU A 364 -3.85 -5.52 -2.30
C GLU A 364 -4.35 -4.78 -3.54
N ARG A 365 -3.79 -5.15 -4.69
CA ARG A 365 -4.04 -4.56 -6.01
C ARG A 365 -3.77 -5.59 -7.11
N SER A 366 -4.52 -5.50 -8.21
CA SER A 366 -4.29 -6.32 -9.40
C SER A 366 -4.33 -5.52 -10.70
N PHE A 367 -3.77 -6.10 -11.77
CA PHE A 367 -3.88 -5.61 -13.15
C PHE A 367 -4.07 -6.82 -14.06
N ASP A 368 -4.89 -6.69 -15.10
CA ASP A 368 -5.12 -7.72 -16.11
C ASP A 368 -5.26 -7.08 -17.50
N SER A 369 -4.40 -7.48 -18.44
CA SER A 369 -4.43 -6.94 -19.80
C SER A 369 -5.60 -7.43 -20.67
N ASP A 370 -6.24 -8.55 -20.32
CA ASP A 370 -7.39 -9.11 -21.06
C ASP A 370 -8.73 -8.58 -20.56
N ALA A 371 -8.76 -7.96 -19.38
CA ALA A 371 -9.91 -7.19 -18.93
C ALA A 371 -10.14 -6.10 -19.98
N ARG A 372 -11.22 -6.19 -20.76
CA ARG A 372 -11.51 -5.31 -21.92
C ARG A 372 -11.16 -3.86 -21.57
N ALA A 373 -10.02 -3.41 -22.07
CA ALA A 373 -9.72 -2.00 -22.12
C ALA A 373 -10.79 -1.35 -23.00
N SER A 374 -11.70 -0.60 -22.37
CA SER A 374 -12.45 0.41 -23.11
C SER A 374 -11.40 1.37 -23.73
N PRO A 375 -11.62 1.95 -24.91
CA PRO A 375 -10.61 2.73 -25.65
C PRO A 375 -10.02 3.97 -24.94
N ASP A 376 -10.29 4.20 -23.65
CA ASP A 376 -9.85 5.33 -22.85
C ASP A 376 -8.63 5.05 -21.95
N ASP A 377 -8.01 3.86 -22.04
CA ASP A 377 -6.88 3.48 -21.17
C ASP A 377 -5.54 4.19 -21.49
N THR A 378 -5.57 5.33 -22.19
CA THR A 378 -4.41 6.22 -22.39
C THR A 378 -4.36 7.38 -21.40
N ARG A 379 -5.19 7.38 -20.34
CA ARG A 379 -5.15 8.39 -19.28
C ARG A 379 -5.26 7.79 -17.88
N ALA A 380 -4.39 6.85 -17.52
CA ALA A 380 -4.29 6.35 -16.15
C ALA A 380 -3.57 7.36 -15.24
N GLY A 381 -4.26 8.45 -14.94
CA GLY A 381 -4.04 9.37 -13.83
C GLY A 381 -5.41 9.87 -13.37
N ALA A 382 -6.35 8.95 -13.17
CA ALA A 382 -7.70 9.24 -12.69
C ALA A 382 -8.11 8.16 -11.67
N SER A 383 -8.73 8.63 -10.58
CA SER A 383 -9.19 7.90 -9.40
C SER A 383 -10.03 6.65 -9.75
N ALA A 384 -10.04 5.65 -8.87
CA ALA A 384 -10.93 4.48 -8.87
C ALA A 384 -12.44 4.83 -8.76
N ALA A 385 -12.87 5.99 -9.24
CA ALA A 385 -14.22 6.49 -9.07
C ALA A 385 -15.23 5.77 -9.97
N VAL A 386 -16.43 5.53 -9.44
CA VAL A 386 -17.57 4.96 -10.15
C VAL A 386 -18.70 5.98 -10.21
N LEU A 387 -19.27 6.15 -11.40
CA LEU A 387 -20.46 6.98 -11.60
C LEU A 387 -21.62 6.13 -12.15
N VAL A 388 -22.79 6.28 -11.52
CA VAL A 388 -24.06 5.67 -11.94
C VAL A 388 -25.09 6.79 -12.08
N MET A 389 -25.66 6.96 -13.27
CA MET A 389 -26.79 7.86 -13.49
C MET A 389 -28.08 7.17 -13.11
N VAL A 390 -28.97 7.87 -12.41
CA VAL A 390 -30.26 7.36 -11.94
C VAL A 390 -31.35 8.05 -12.76
N ASP A 391 -31.81 7.35 -13.79
CA ASP A 391 -32.76 7.87 -14.78
C ASP A 391 -34.21 7.84 -14.25
N ASP A 392 -34.55 6.92 -13.34
CA ASP A 392 -35.84 6.85 -12.63
C ASP A 392 -35.72 7.31 -11.16
N ALA A 393 -35.26 8.53 -10.97
CA ALA A 393 -34.87 9.05 -9.64
C ALA A 393 -36.03 9.26 -8.65
N ALA A 394 -37.25 9.51 -9.11
CA ALA A 394 -38.34 9.98 -8.25
C ALA A 394 -39.75 9.61 -8.75
N GLU A 395 -40.73 9.69 -7.86
CA GLU A 395 -42.14 9.51 -8.16
C GLU A 395 -42.64 10.51 -9.21
N GLY A 396 -43.44 10.03 -10.16
CA GLY A 396 -43.89 10.81 -11.31
C GLY A 396 -42.83 11.02 -12.41
N GLY A 397 -41.67 10.37 -12.30
CA GLY A 397 -40.62 10.35 -13.31
C GLY A 397 -40.95 9.54 -14.57
N PRO A 398 -40.05 9.53 -15.58
CA PRO A 398 -40.24 8.77 -16.82
C PRO A 398 -40.21 7.27 -16.55
N VAL A 399 -41.08 6.51 -17.22
CA VAL A 399 -41.04 5.05 -17.19
C VAL A 399 -39.93 4.57 -18.11
N VAL A 400 -38.87 4.01 -17.55
CA VAL A 400 -37.70 3.50 -18.28
C VAL A 400 -37.50 2.00 -18.01
N GLU A 401 -36.97 1.27 -18.99
CA GLU A 401 -36.70 -0.18 -18.85
C GLU A 401 -35.55 -0.46 -17.88
N THR A 402 -34.57 0.44 -17.80
CA THR A 402 -33.43 0.34 -16.87
C THR A 402 -33.41 1.59 -16.00
N PRO A 403 -33.65 1.48 -14.67
CA PRO A 403 -33.87 2.65 -13.81
C PRO A 403 -32.59 3.43 -13.48
N PHE A 404 -31.42 2.82 -13.68
CA PHE A 404 -30.11 3.46 -13.54
C PHE A 404 -29.08 2.78 -14.47
N ARG A 405 -28.01 3.49 -14.80
CA ARG A 405 -26.94 3.00 -15.69
C ARG A 405 -25.57 3.49 -15.26
N ARG A 406 -24.54 2.67 -15.50
CA ARG A 406 -23.15 3.14 -15.34
C ARG A 406 -22.86 4.26 -16.35
N ALA A 407 -22.09 5.24 -15.91
CA ALA A 407 -21.64 6.35 -16.72
C ALA A 407 -20.13 6.54 -16.58
N ASP A 408 -19.54 7.08 -17.63
CA ASP A 408 -18.15 7.53 -17.59
C ASP A 408 -18.04 8.79 -16.73
N VAL A 409 -17.13 8.75 -15.74
CA VAL A 409 -16.88 9.82 -14.79
C VAL A 409 -16.28 11.06 -15.46
N ASP A 410 -15.53 10.86 -16.55
CA ASP A 410 -14.85 11.94 -17.28
C ASP A 410 -15.71 12.53 -18.40
N ALA A 411 -16.82 11.86 -18.76
CA ALA A 411 -17.76 12.35 -19.75
C ALA A 411 -18.72 13.40 -19.17
N PRO A 412 -19.11 14.43 -19.95
CA PRO A 412 -20.09 15.41 -19.52
C PRO A 412 -21.47 14.76 -19.36
N GLN A 413 -21.94 14.62 -18.12
CA GLN A 413 -23.25 14.00 -17.81
C GLN A 413 -24.38 15.01 -17.59
N LEU A 414 -24.06 16.21 -17.09
CA LEU A 414 -25.06 17.18 -16.64
C LEU A 414 -25.31 18.26 -17.70
N ASP A 415 -26.58 18.52 -18.01
CA ASP A 415 -26.96 19.65 -18.86
C ASP A 415 -26.69 20.97 -18.12
N VAL A 416 -26.07 21.94 -18.80
CA VAL A 416 -25.76 23.25 -18.22
C VAL A 416 -27.02 24.03 -17.77
N ARG A 417 -28.19 23.67 -18.30
CA ARG A 417 -29.50 24.24 -17.93
C ARG A 417 -30.14 23.54 -16.72
N ASP A 418 -29.52 22.49 -16.18
CA ASP A 418 -29.95 21.90 -14.93
C ASP A 418 -29.87 22.95 -13.80
N LEU A 419 -30.94 23.05 -13.02
CA LEU A 419 -31.05 24.03 -11.94
C LEU A 419 -30.03 23.81 -10.82
N SER A 420 -29.42 22.62 -10.72
CA SER A 420 -28.31 22.41 -9.79
C SER A 420 -27.08 23.23 -10.16
N ALA A 421 -26.78 23.38 -11.45
CA ALA A 421 -25.60 24.08 -11.93
C ALA A 421 -25.72 25.60 -11.75
N THR A 422 -26.93 26.13 -11.94
CA THR A 422 -27.18 27.59 -11.94
C THR A 422 -27.69 28.12 -10.61
N ARG A 423 -28.37 27.29 -9.80
CA ARG A 423 -29.02 27.71 -8.54
C ARG A 423 -28.65 26.85 -7.33
N GLY A 424 -27.95 25.73 -7.51
CA GLY A 424 -27.74 24.76 -6.43
C GLY A 424 -29.05 24.08 -5.98
N ASP A 425 -30.04 23.98 -6.88
CA ASP A 425 -31.36 23.45 -6.59
C ASP A 425 -31.38 21.91 -6.71
N GLY A 426 -31.26 21.26 -5.56
CA GLY A 426 -31.18 19.82 -5.43
C GLY A 426 -30.71 19.41 -4.05
N ILE A 427 -30.66 18.11 -3.83
CA ILE A 427 -30.24 17.49 -2.58
C ILE A 427 -29.11 16.50 -2.81
N PHE A 428 -28.30 16.26 -1.78
CA PHE A 428 -27.30 15.21 -1.81
C PHE A 428 -27.24 14.45 -0.50
N GLU A 429 -26.65 13.26 -0.56
CA GLU A 429 -26.25 12.49 0.59
C GLU A 429 -24.84 11.93 0.46
N THR A 430 -24.26 11.51 1.58
CA THR A 430 -22.95 10.87 1.62
C THR A 430 -22.91 9.84 2.73
N LEU A 431 -22.65 8.59 2.36
CA LEU A 431 -22.41 7.47 3.29
C LEU A 431 -20.98 6.95 3.12
N GLY A 432 -20.42 6.40 4.20
CA GLY A 432 -19.13 5.71 4.17
C GLY A 432 -19.28 4.29 3.64
N VAL A 433 -18.23 3.78 3.00
CA VAL A 433 -18.10 2.38 2.59
C VAL A 433 -16.83 1.86 3.26
N HIS A 434 -16.97 0.87 4.13
CA HIS A 434 -15.84 0.26 4.82
C HIS A 434 -15.70 -1.18 4.34
N ARG A 435 -14.54 -1.54 3.78
CA ARG A 435 -14.29 -2.88 3.20
C ARG A 435 -15.41 -3.35 2.26
N GLY A 436 -15.83 -2.47 1.34
CA GLY A 436 -16.92 -2.75 0.40
C GLY A 436 -18.33 -2.78 1.01
N ARG A 437 -18.51 -2.50 2.31
CA ARG A 437 -19.81 -2.50 2.97
C ARG A 437 -20.31 -1.07 3.21
N PRO A 438 -21.47 -0.68 2.64
CA PRO A 438 -22.06 0.63 2.92
C PRO A 438 -22.52 0.73 4.37
N GLN A 439 -22.49 1.93 4.92
CA GLN A 439 -22.84 2.20 6.32
C GLN A 439 -24.18 2.94 6.43
N ALA A 440 -25.15 2.41 7.19
CA ALA A 440 -26.42 3.09 7.52
C ALA A 440 -27.23 3.52 6.29
N ILE A 441 -27.37 2.62 5.30
CA ILE A 441 -27.95 2.96 3.99
C ILE A 441 -29.41 3.45 4.13
N GLU A 442 -30.20 2.81 4.99
CA GLU A 442 -31.62 3.15 5.17
C GLU A 442 -31.79 4.51 5.83
N GLU A 443 -31.01 4.82 6.86
CA GLU A 443 -31.04 6.11 7.55
C GLU A 443 -30.62 7.24 6.60
N HIS A 444 -29.63 6.98 5.74
CA HIS A 444 -29.20 7.91 4.71
C HIS A 444 -30.29 8.13 3.65
N LEU A 445 -30.97 7.08 3.17
CA LEU A 445 -32.08 7.19 2.22
C LEU A 445 -33.29 7.93 2.81
N GLN A 446 -33.63 7.70 4.09
CA GLN A 446 -34.68 8.43 4.78
C GLN A 446 -34.34 9.92 4.91
N ARG A 447 -33.09 10.26 5.23
CA ARG A 447 -32.63 11.66 5.30
C ARG A 447 -32.61 12.33 3.92
N PHE A 448 -32.29 11.57 2.87
CA PHE A 448 -32.40 12.02 1.48
C PHE A 448 -33.85 12.38 1.12
N ALA A 449 -34.81 11.50 1.41
CA ALA A 449 -36.24 11.77 1.21
C ALA A 449 -36.74 12.99 2.00
N ARG A 450 -36.31 13.14 3.27
CA ARG A 450 -36.65 14.32 4.09
C ARG A 450 -36.10 15.60 3.47
N SER A 451 -34.87 15.58 2.96
CA SER A 451 -34.27 16.74 2.29
C SER A 451 -35.04 17.08 1.01
N ALA A 452 -35.49 16.08 0.24
CA ALA A 452 -36.33 16.30 -0.94
C ALA A 452 -37.63 17.01 -0.58
N ALA A 453 -38.30 16.56 0.48
CA ALA A 453 -39.53 17.18 0.97
C ALA A 453 -39.32 18.63 1.42
N LEU A 454 -38.22 18.95 2.11
CA LEU A 454 -37.90 20.32 2.51
C LEU A 454 -37.64 21.28 1.34
N LEU A 455 -37.24 20.74 0.18
CA LEU A 455 -36.99 21.50 -1.05
C LEU A 455 -38.17 21.44 -2.03
N ASP A 456 -39.31 20.86 -1.65
CA ASP A 456 -40.44 20.62 -2.55
C ASP A 456 -40.00 19.90 -3.85
N LEU A 457 -39.11 18.91 -3.73
CA LEU A 457 -38.75 18.00 -4.82
C LEU A 457 -39.70 16.80 -4.83
N PRO A 458 -39.92 16.16 -6.00
CA PRO A 458 -40.61 14.87 -6.06
C PRO A 458 -39.98 13.84 -5.12
N ALA A 459 -40.80 12.97 -4.54
CA ALA A 459 -40.33 11.96 -3.59
C ALA A 459 -39.36 10.98 -4.30
N PRO A 460 -38.14 10.76 -3.78
CA PRO A 460 -37.20 9.83 -4.40
C PRO A 460 -37.68 8.38 -4.29
N LYS A 461 -37.47 7.58 -5.35
CA LYS A 461 -37.75 6.14 -5.37
C LYS A 461 -36.65 5.38 -4.63
N LEU A 462 -36.83 5.16 -3.33
CA LEU A 462 -35.75 4.70 -2.45
C LEU A 462 -35.19 3.32 -2.80
N ASP A 463 -36.01 2.44 -3.38
CA ASP A 463 -35.60 1.17 -3.98
C ASP A 463 -34.60 1.36 -5.12
N VAL A 464 -34.91 2.24 -6.08
CA VAL A 464 -34.01 2.55 -7.19
C VAL A 464 -32.68 3.12 -6.70
N TRP A 465 -32.72 4.04 -5.73
CA TRP A 465 -31.50 4.62 -5.16
C TRP A 465 -30.64 3.59 -4.43
N ARG A 466 -31.27 2.68 -3.66
CA ARG A 466 -30.57 1.59 -2.97
C ARG A 466 -29.85 0.68 -3.96
N ASP A 467 -30.55 0.27 -5.02
CA ASP A 467 -29.98 -0.62 -6.04
C ASP A 467 -28.84 0.08 -6.80
N ALA A 468 -28.99 1.36 -7.12
CA ALA A 468 -27.93 2.16 -7.74
C ALA A 468 -26.68 2.31 -6.85
N ILE A 469 -26.87 2.47 -5.53
CA ILE A 469 -25.76 2.50 -4.56
C ILE A 469 -25.05 1.16 -4.52
N HIS A 470 -25.78 0.04 -4.43
CA HIS A 470 -25.17 -1.29 -4.46
C HIS A 470 -24.45 -1.56 -5.78
N ALA A 471 -25.02 -1.13 -6.91
CA ALA A 471 -24.37 -1.25 -8.21
C ALA A 471 -23.07 -0.44 -8.29
N ALA A 472 -23.05 0.77 -7.74
CA ALA A 472 -21.83 1.59 -7.68
C ALA A 472 -20.75 0.92 -6.81
N ILE A 473 -21.12 0.38 -5.64
CA ILE A 473 -20.21 -0.33 -4.74
C ILE A 473 -19.68 -1.61 -5.38
N ALA A 474 -20.54 -2.41 -6.02
CA ALA A 474 -20.14 -3.63 -6.71
C ALA A 474 -19.21 -3.37 -7.90
N ALA A 475 -19.26 -2.18 -8.50
CA ALA A 475 -18.40 -1.76 -9.59
C ALA A 475 -17.15 -1.00 -9.13
N HIS A 476 -16.97 -0.78 -7.83
CA HIS A 476 -15.80 -0.09 -7.27
C HIS A 476 -14.63 -1.05 -7.16
N ASP A 477 -13.61 -0.81 -7.98
CA ASP A 477 -12.42 -1.63 -8.08
C ASP A 477 -11.29 -1.07 -7.19
N SER A 478 -11.58 -0.93 -5.90
CA SER A 478 -10.63 -0.45 -4.89
C SER A 478 -10.88 -1.16 -3.56
N SER A 479 -9.78 -1.58 -2.93
CA SER A 479 -9.75 -2.22 -1.61
C SER A 479 -9.79 -1.21 -0.46
N ALA A 480 -9.65 0.09 -0.77
CA ALA A 480 -9.68 1.16 0.23
C ALA A 480 -11.10 1.41 0.75
N ASP A 481 -11.18 2.02 1.94
CA ASP A 481 -12.42 2.63 2.41
C ASP A 481 -12.86 3.72 1.43
N GLY A 482 -14.15 3.75 1.12
CA GLY A 482 -14.75 4.65 0.16
C GLY A 482 -15.82 5.55 0.76
N PHE A 483 -16.37 6.42 -0.08
CA PHE A 483 -17.63 7.08 0.20
C PHE A 483 -18.53 7.00 -1.03
N VAL A 484 -19.83 6.89 -0.78
CA VAL A 484 -20.85 7.04 -1.82
C VAL A 484 -21.55 8.36 -1.61
N LYS A 485 -21.48 9.23 -2.60
CA LYS A 485 -22.24 10.47 -2.69
C LYS A 485 -23.32 10.33 -3.75
N PHE A 486 -24.58 10.47 -3.35
CA PHE A 486 -25.71 10.45 -4.28
C PHE A 486 -26.46 11.77 -4.27
N VAL A 487 -26.94 12.19 -5.43
CA VAL A 487 -27.45 13.54 -5.69
C VAL A 487 -28.71 13.45 -6.54
N MET A 488 -29.74 14.21 -6.18
CA MET A 488 -30.93 14.41 -7.00
C MET A 488 -31.19 15.91 -7.17
N THR A 489 -31.28 16.36 -8.42
CA THR A 489 -31.52 17.75 -8.78
C THR A 489 -33.00 17.97 -9.09
N ARG A 490 -33.42 19.24 -9.18
CA ARG A 490 -34.75 19.57 -9.75
C ARG A 490 -34.84 19.27 -11.26
N GLY A 491 -33.71 19.11 -11.93
CA GLY A 491 -33.60 18.91 -13.36
C GLY A 491 -33.47 20.19 -14.16
N VAL A 492 -33.58 20.05 -15.47
CA VAL A 492 -33.57 21.17 -16.42
C VAL A 492 -34.81 22.05 -16.22
N GLU A 493 -34.60 23.37 -16.23
CA GLU A 493 -35.68 24.33 -16.05
C GLU A 493 -36.84 24.09 -17.03
N GLY A 494 -38.06 23.95 -16.50
CA GLY A 494 -39.27 23.69 -17.27
C GLY A 494 -39.49 22.22 -17.70
N ALA A 495 -38.53 21.32 -17.48
CA ALA A 495 -38.69 19.91 -17.82
C ALA A 495 -39.59 19.15 -16.83
N GLY A 496 -39.57 19.54 -15.55
CA GLY A 496 -40.36 18.89 -14.50
C GLY A 496 -39.90 17.49 -14.11
N VAL A 497 -38.69 17.08 -14.54
CA VAL A 497 -38.12 15.75 -14.31
C VAL A 497 -36.79 15.89 -13.56
N PRO A 498 -36.67 15.34 -12.33
CA PRO A 498 -35.40 15.30 -11.59
C PRO A 498 -34.29 14.52 -12.32
N VAL A 499 -33.04 14.93 -12.13
CA VAL A 499 -31.86 14.19 -12.60
C VAL A 499 -31.12 13.64 -11.38
N GLY A 500 -30.77 12.35 -11.41
CA GLY A 500 -30.11 11.67 -10.30
C GLY A 500 -28.77 11.05 -10.68
N TRP A 501 -27.83 10.96 -9.73
CA TRP A 501 -26.62 10.15 -9.87
C TRP A 501 -26.06 9.69 -8.53
N VAL A 502 -25.31 8.59 -8.58
CA VAL A 502 -24.51 8.03 -7.50
C VAL A 502 -23.04 8.08 -7.94
N TYR A 503 -22.21 8.72 -7.12
CA TYR A 503 -20.76 8.82 -7.30
C TYR A 503 -20.07 8.13 -6.14
N LEU A 504 -19.16 7.22 -6.43
CA LEU A 504 -18.36 6.51 -5.45
C LEU A 504 -16.89 6.79 -5.73
N ALA A 505 -16.10 7.10 -4.71
CA ALA A 505 -14.64 7.15 -4.79
C ALA A 505 -14.01 6.77 -3.44
N ASP A 506 -12.70 6.57 -3.44
CA ASP A 506 -11.91 6.37 -2.23
C ASP A 506 -12.10 7.53 -1.24
N ALA A 507 -12.18 7.17 0.04
CA ALA A 507 -12.22 8.14 1.12
C ALA A 507 -10.84 8.77 1.31
N ALA A 508 -10.81 10.02 1.75
CA ALA A 508 -9.58 10.62 2.21
C ALA A 508 -9.06 9.89 3.47
N ASP A 509 -7.74 9.85 3.64
CA ASP A 509 -7.13 9.31 4.85
C ASP A 509 -7.43 10.23 6.05
N PHE A 510 -8.13 9.68 7.03
CA PHE A 510 -8.49 10.35 8.29
C PHE A 510 -7.77 9.75 9.49
N THR A 511 -6.72 8.95 9.30
CA THR A 511 -5.95 8.30 10.37
C THR A 511 -5.44 9.32 11.38
N VAL A 512 -4.71 10.34 10.92
CA VAL A 512 -4.16 11.39 11.80
C VAL A 512 -5.27 12.14 12.57
N PRO A 513 -6.34 12.66 11.93
CA PRO A 513 -7.48 13.24 12.67
C PRO A 513 -8.13 12.28 13.68
N ARG A 514 -8.26 10.99 13.35
CA ARG A 514 -8.88 10.00 14.24
C ARG A 514 -8.04 9.71 15.48
N GLU A 515 -6.72 9.69 15.34
CA GLU A 515 -5.78 9.40 16.44
C GLU A 515 -5.48 10.63 17.30
N GLN A 516 -5.27 11.78 16.67
CA GLN A 516 -4.75 12.98 17.34
C GLN A 516 -5.82 14.04 17.61
N GLY A 517 -7.03 13.85 17.09
CA GLY A 517 -8.07 14.87 17.09
C GLY A 517 -7.79 16.02 16.12
N VAL A 518 -8.64 17.04 16.15
CA VAL A 518 -8.57 18.19 15.25
C VAL A 518 -8.67 19.53 15.99
N ALA A 519 -8.03 20.54 15.43
CA ALA A 519 -8.23 21.93 15.84
C ALA A 519 -9.51 22.50 15.18
N VAL A 520 -10.34 23.16 15.99
CA VAL A 520 -11.65 23.67 15.60
C VAL A 520 -11.80 25.12 16.04
N VAL A 521 -12.44 25.94 15.20
CA VAL A 521 -12.87 27.29 15.59
C VAL A 521 -14.39 27.38 15.65
N THR A 522 -14.91 28.19 16.57
CA THR A 522 -16.33 28.56 16.56
C THR A 522 -16.56 29.69 15.56
N LEU A 523 -17.61 29.58 14.75
CA LEU A 523 -18.02 30.63 13.84
C LEU A 523 -19.53 30.83 13.93
N ASP A 524 -19.95 32.09 14.03
CA ASP A 524 -21.35 32.47 14.00
C ASP A 524 -21.95 32.19 12.61
N ARG A 525 -23.09 31.49 12.57
CA ARG A 525 -23.79 31.10 11.35
C ARG A 525 -24.66 32.21 10.75
N GLY A 526 -24.94 33.26 11.53
CA GLY A 526 -25.68 34.46 11.13
C GLY A 526 -27.18 34.45 11.46
N TYR A 527 -27.68 33.39 12.11
CA TYR A 527 -29.09 33.22 12.45
C TYR A 527 -29.29 32.70 13.87
N ARG A 528 -30.51 32.82 14.40
CA ARG A 528 -30.92 32.24 15.69
C ARG A 528 -31.02 30.72 15.60
N HIS A 529 -30.86 30.01 16.72
CA HIS A 529 -31.00 28.55 16.76
C HIS A 529 -32.40 28.06 16.31
N ASP A 530 -33.46 28.83 16.57
CA ASP A 530 -34.84 28.49 16.20
C ASP A 530 -35.24 28.89 14.77
N VAL A 531 -34.27 29.27 13.92
CA VAL A 531 -34.55 29.86 12.61
C VAL A 531 -35.28 28.92 11.65
N ALA A 532 -35.09 27.60 11.77
CA ALA A 532 -35.83 26.63 10.94
C ALA A 532 -37.35 26.71 11.13
N ARG A 533 -37.80 27.09 12.34
CA ARG A 533 -39.23 27.23 12.67
C ARG A 533 -39.79 28.58 12.21
N THR A 534 -38.97 29.62 12.27
CA THR A 534 -39.41 30.99 11.96
C THR A 534 -39.22 31.37 10.50
N SER A 535 -38.24 30.77 9.81
CA SER A 535 -37.85 31.04 8.42
C SER A 535 -37.49 29.75 7.68
N PRO A 536 -38.44 28.82 7.48
CA PRO A 536 -38.18 27.50 6.88
C PRO A 536 -37.61 27.55 5.45
N TRP A 537 -37.83 28.65 4.70
CA TRP A 537 -37.25 28.88 3.37
C TRP A 537 -35.72 29.02 3.37
N LEU A 538 -35.08 29.12 4.54
CA LEU A 538 -33.62 29.05 4.68
C LEU A 538 -33.09 27.61 4.63
N LEU A 539 -33.98 26.62 4.49
CA LEU A 539 -33.69 25.21 4.27
C LEU A 539 -32.73 24.62 5.33
N GLN A 540 -32.80 25.13 6.56
CA GLN A 540 -32.03 24.56 7.68
C GLN A 540 -32.45 23.11 7.92
N GLY A 541 -31.49 22.24 8.22
CA GLY A 541 -31.71 20.81 8.38
C GLY A 541 -31.87 20.03 7.06
N ALA A 542 -31.87 20.69 5.89
CA ALA A 542 -31.81 20.02 4.59
C ALA A 542 -30.36 19.83 4.13
N LYS A 543 -30.05 18.66 3.55
CA LYS A 543 -28.75 18.41 2.91
C LYS A 543 -28.80 18.83 1.43
N SER A 544 -28.86 20.13 1.19
CA SER A 544 -29.05 20.72 -0.14
C SER A 544 -27.73 20.98 -0.90
N LEU A 545 -27.80 21.09 -2.23
CA LEU A 545 -26.66 21.44 -3.09
C LEU A 545 -26.22 22.91 -2.94
N SER A 546 -27.04 23.77 -2.32
CA SER A 546 -26.70 25.14 -1.93
C SER A 546 -25.71 25.19 -0.73
N TYR A 547 -24.58 24.50 -0.88
CA TYR A 547 -23.63 24.18 0.20
C TYR A 547 -22.43 25.13 0.29
N ALA A 548 -22.50 26.27 -0.40
CA ALA A 548 -21.37 27.20 -0.53
C ALA A 548 -20.88 27.74 0.82
N VAL A 549 -21.80 28.05 1.75
CA VAL A 549 -21.44 28.53 3.09
C VAL A 549 -20.71 27.44 3.88
N ASN A 550 -21.20 26.20 3.86
CA ASN A 550 -20.53 25.08 4.53
C ASN A 550 -19.10 24.86 4.00
N LYS A 551 -18.85 25.10 2.71
CA LYS A 551 -17.51 25.01 2.13
C LYS A 551 -16.66 26.27 2.36
N SER A 552 -17.26 27.46 2.45
CA SER A 552 -16.50 28.69 2.68
C SER A 552 -15.93 28.79 4.08
N VAL A 553 -16.66 28.30 5.08
CA VAL A 553 -16.22 28.37 6.48
C VAL A 553 -15.01 27.48 6.76
N LEU A 554 -14.85 26.37 6.03
CA LEU A 554 -13.65 25.53 6.13
C LEU A 554 -12.40 26.28 5.65
N ARG A 555 -12.53 27.13 4.63
CA ARG A 555 -11.42 28.00 4.19
C ARG A 555 -11.11 29.08 5.22
N GLU A 556 -12.14 29.58 5.91
CA GLU A 556 -11.95 30.53 7.00
C GLU A 556 -11.29 29.88 8.22
N ALA A 557 -11.70 28.67 8.60
CA ALA A 557 -11.02 27.89 9.64
C ALA A 557 -9.54 27.69 9.32
N ALA A 558 -9.22 27.30 8.08
CA ALA A 558 -7.83 27.12 7.65
C ALA A 558 -7.00 28.41 7.78
N ARG A 559 -7.57 29.59 7.49
CA ARG A 559 -6.89 30.89 7.71
C ARG A 559 -6.61 31.18 9.19
N ARG A 560 -7.41 30.61 10.08
CA ARG A 560 -7.26 30.71 11.54
C ARG A 560 -6.44 29.57 12.13
N GLY A 561 -5.85 28.71 11.30
CA GLY A 561 -5.04 27.57 11.76
C GLY A 561 -5.84 26.36 12.24
N ALA A 562 -7.15 26.32 11.98
CA ALA A 562 -8.02 25.22 12.37
C ALA A 562 -8.45 24.35 11.18
N ALA A 563 -8.72 23.07 11.46
CA ALA A 563 -9.13 22.09 10.47
C ALA A 563 -10.65 22.05 10.25
N ASP A 564 -11.45 22.45 11.25
CA ASP A 564 -12.91 22.44 11.15
C ASP A 564 -13.57 23.59 11.93
N VAL A 565 -14.90 23.63 11.88
CA VAL A 565 -15.76 24.65 12.49
C VAL A 565 -16.85 24.00 13.33
N ILE A 566 -17.16 24.59 14.48
CA ILE A 566 -18.45 24.42 15.15
C ILE A 566 -19.27 25.69 14.91
N PHE A 567 -20.42 25.55 14.26
CA PHE A 567 -21.31 26.69 14.10
C PHE A 567 -21.98 27.05 15.41
N THR A 568 -22.12 28.36 15.62
CA THR A 568 -22.90 28.93 16.70
C THR A 568 -24.00 29.83 16.15
N SER A 569 -25.07 30.00 16.91
CA SER A 569 -26.14 30.93 16.60
C SER A 569 -25.87 32.32 17.18
N ILE A 570 -26.51 33.34 16.62
CA ILE A 570 -26.39 34.73 17.10
C ILE A 570 -26.94 34.94 18.51
N ASP A 571 -27.77 34.01 18.99
CA ASP A 571 -28.34 34.00 20.35
C ASP A 571 -27.60 33.07 21.33
N GLY A 572 -26.42 32.58 20.94
CA GLY A 572 -25.45 31.94 21.84
C GLY A 572 -25.71 30.46 22.09
N PHE A 573 -26.14 29.72 21.06
CA PHE A 573 -26.26 28.26 21.08
C PHE A 573 -25.30 27.59 20.10
N VAL A 574 -24.86 26.39 20.45
CA VAL A 574 -24.09 25.48 19.58
C VAL A 574 -25.04 24.84 18.59
N LEU A 575 -24.60 24.78 17.32
CA LEU A 575 -25.34 24.15 16.24
C LEU A 575 -24.64 22.85 15.80
N GLU A 576 -24.11 22.82 14.58
CA GLU A 576 -23.41 21.69 14.00
C GLU A 576 -22.08 22.13 13.36
N GLY A 577 -21.24 21.19 12.97
CA GLY A 577 -20.13 21.48 12.08
C GLY A 577 -20.60 21.60 10.62
N PRO A 578 -19.75 22.09 9.71
CA PRO A 578 -20.10 22.27 8.30
C PRO A 578 -20.38 20.97 7.57
N SER A 579 -19.93 19.82 8.10
CA SER A 579 -20.20 18.49 7.54
C SER A 579 -20.38 17.40 8.61
N SER A 580 -20.62 17.79 9.86
CA SER A 580 -20.60 16.91 11.03
C SER A 580 -21.54 17.40 12.11
N THR A 581 -22.03 16.49 12.95
CA THR A 581 -22.73 16.84 14.20
C THR A 581 -21.75 16.95 15.37
N VAL A 582 -22.14 17.65 16.43
CA VAL A 582 -21.32 17.86 17.63
C VAL A 582 -21.86 17.02 18.80
N LEU A 583 -20.97 16.33 19.52
CA LEU A 583 -21.28 15.60 20.75
C LEU A 583 -20.36 16.09 21.87
N LEU A 584 -20.92 16.42 23.03
CA LEU A 584 -20.19 16.89 24.21
C LEU A 584 -20.35 15.88 25.35
N ARG A 585 -19.30 15.72 26.17
CA ARG A 585 -19.35 14.93 27.42
C ARG A 585 -19.17 15.81 28.66
N PHE A 586 -19.94 15.49 29.69
CA PHE A 586 -19.86 16.04 31.04
C PHE A 586 -19.99 14.88 32.05
N GLY A 587 -18.87 14.33 32.51
CA GLY A 587 -18.82 13.10 33.30
C GLY A 587 -19.40 11.91 32.53
N ASP A 588 -20.48 11.35 33.05
CA ASP A 588 -21.23 10.24 32.44
C ASP A 588 -22.38 10.71 31.52
N ARG A 589 -22.54 12.02 31.34
CA ARG A 589 -23.60 12.65 30.54
C ARG A 589 -23.07 13.08 29.17
N PHE A 590 -23.73 12.65 28.11
CA PHE A 590 -23.44 12.98 26.73
C PHE A 590 -24.57 13.80 26.12
N VAL A 591 -24.23 14.95 25.53
CA VAL A 591 -25.20 15.92 25.04
C VAL A 591 -24.89 16.31 23.60
N SER A 592 -25.91 16.32 22.75
CA SER A 592 -25.87 16.91 21.41
C SER A 592 -27.01 17.91 21.25
N PRO A 593 -26.82 19.00 20.49
CA PRO A 593 -27.91 19.86 20.07
C PRO A 593 -29.05 19.07 19.37
N PRO A 594 -30.32 19.49 19.51
CA PRO A 594 -31.47 18.81 18.93
C PRO A 594 -31.62 19.13 17.43
N SER A 595 -32.12 18.18 16.64
CA SER A 595 -32.30 18.38 15.18
C SER A 595 -33.41 19.38 14.83
N ASP A 596 -34.37 19.59 15.73
CA ASP A 596 -35.54 20.46 15.50
C ASP A 596 -35.15 21.96 15.42
N ASP A 597 -33.94 22.30 15.86
CA ASP A 597 -33.34 23.64 15.76
C ASP A 597 -32.65 23.88 14.41
N GLY A 598 -33.09 23.19 13.36
CA GLY A 598 -32.53 23.33 12.01
C GLY A 598 -31.18 22.66 11.81
N ILE A 599 -30.79 21.79 12.73
CA ILE A 599 -29.56 21.00 12.65
C ILE A 599 -29.84 19.72 11.88
N LEU A 600 -28.98 19.40 10.91
CA LEU A 600 -29.12 18.16 10.15
C LEU A 600 -28.95 16.94 11.06
N ALA A 601 -30.01 16.11 11.20
CA ALA A 601 -29.91 14.89 11.99
C ALA A 601 -28.81 13.96 11.45
N GLY A 602 -27.82 13.64 12.28
CA GLY A 602 -26.65 12.82 11.94
C GLY A 602 -26.88 11.31 12.14
N THR A 603 -26.69 10.51 11.09
CA THR A 603 -26.76 9.04 11.15
C THR A 603 -25.64 8.45 12.01
N THR A 604 -24.43 9.00 11.92
CA THR A 604 -23.28 8.66 12.79
C THR A 604 -23.56 8.96 14.26
N LEU A 605 -24.18 10.11 14.55
CA LEU A 605 -24.53 10.50 15.92
C LEU A 605 -25.60 9.60 16.52
N ALA A 606 -26.61 9.19 15.75
CA ALA A 606 -27.65 8.27 16.23
C ALA A 606 -27.03 6.95 16.73
N SER A 607 -26.17 6.33 15.90
CA SER A 607 -25.45 5.10 16.26
C SER A 607 -24.50 5.29 17.46
N ALA A 608 -23.78 6.42 17.53
CA ALA A 608 -22.95 6.73 18.71
C ALA A 608 -23.76 6.85 20.00
N ILE A 609 -24.93 7.49 19.96
CA ILE A 609 -25.83 7.63 21.11
C ILE A 609 -26.36 6.26 21.56
N GLU A 610 -26.76 5.39 20.63
CA GLU A 610 -27.22 4.03 20.93
C GLU A 610 -26.14 3.22 21.64
N MET A 611 -24.90 3.29 21.15
CA MET A 611 -23.74 2.65 21.78
C MET A 611 -23.50 3.18 23.19
N LEU A 612 -23.47 4.51 23.37
CA LEU A 612 -23.23 5.14 24.66
C LEU A 612 -24.32 4.79 25.69
N ALA A 613 -25.59 4.78 25.26
CA ALA A 613 -26.70 4.35 26.11
C ALA A 613 -26.58 2.87 26.50
N ALA A 614 -26.14 2.00 25.58
CA ALA A 614 -25.90 0.59 25.87
C ALA A 614 -24.74 0.37 26.87
N LEU A 615 -23.80 1.31 26.94
CA LEU A 615 -22.72 1.32 27.94
C LEU A 615 -23.16 1.90 29.29
N GLY A 616 -24.41 2.33 29.43
CA GLY A 616 -24.97 2.86 30.67
C GLY A 616 -24.77 4.37 30.86
N HIS A 617 -24.33 5.10 29.83
CA HIS A 617 -24.20 6.56 29.90
C HIS A 617 -25.54 7.26 29.69
N GLU A 618 -25.70 8.45 30.30
CA GLU A 618 -26.86 9.31 30.09
C GLU A 618 -26.71 10.06 28.76
N THR A 619 -27.63 9.88 27.81
CA THR A 619 -27.57 10.55 26.51
C THR A 619 -28.76 11.49 26.33
N HIS A 620 -28.49 12.74 25.94
CA HIS A 620 -29.50 13.79 25.81
C HIS A 620 -29.40 14.54 24.48
N ARG A 621 -30.56 14.92 23.95
CA ARG A 621 -30.69 15.90 22.87
C ARG A 621 -31.36 17.15 23.42
N GLU A 622 -30.57 18.18 23.68
CA GLU A 622 -31.04 19.43 24.29
C GLU A 622 -30.20 20.63 23.79
N PRO A 623 -30.75 21.86 23.81
CA PRO A 623 -30.00 23.04 23.40
C PRO A 623 -28.73 23.23 24.24
N VAL A 624 -27.59 23.43 23.57
CA VAL A 624 -26.27 23.61 24.20
C VAL A 624 -25.84 25.06 24.04
N ARG A 625 -25.50 25.74 25.15
CA ARG A 625 -24.94 27.09 25.13
C ARG A 625 -23.49 27.07 24.69
N VAL A 626 -23.06 28.10 23.97
CA VAL A 626 -21.66 28.22 23.50
C VAL A 626 -20.67 28.16 24.66
N GLU A 627 -21.03 28.73 25.82
CA GLU A 627 -20.18 28.69 27.02
C GLU A 627 -19.90 27.26 27.51
N GLN A 628 -20.80 26.31 27.25
CA GLN A 628 -20.64 24.92 27.68
C GLN A 628 -19.56 24.16 26.91
N LEU A 629 -19.14 24.65 25.73
CA LEU A 629 -18.01 24.06 24.99
C LEU A 629 -16.72 24.13 25.82
N ALA A 630 -16.50 25.24 26.53
CA ALA A 630 -15.28 25.43 27.32
C ALA A 630 -15.20 24.49 28.54
N SER A 631 -16.35 24.09 29.09
CA SER A 631 -16.46 23.24 30.28
C SER A 631 -16.73 21.77 29.97
N ALA A 632 -16.85 21.37 28.70
CA ALA A 632 -17.01 19.98 28.31
C ALA A 632 -15.70 19.22 28.55
N ASP A 633 -15.81 18.00 29.09
CA ASP A 633 -14.67 17.11 29.29
C ASP A 633 -14.11 16.68 27.93
N ASP A 634 -15.00 16.36 27.00
CA ASP A 634 -14.68 15.98 25.63
C ASP A 634 -15.69 16.58 24.64
N ILE A 635 -15.22 16.81 23.41
CA ILE A 635 -16.04 17.24 22.29
C ILE A 635 -15.65 16.39 21.08
N TRP A 636 -16.64 15.83 20.39
CA TRP A 636 -16.44 15.12 19.13
C TRP A 636 -17.22 15.76 17.99
N LEU A 637 -16.61 15.72 16.81
CA LEU A 637 -17.27 15.92 15.52
C LEU A 637 -17.55 14.55 14.90
N LEU A 638 -18.81 14.27 14.55
CA LEU A 638 -19.23 12.99 14.00
C LEU A 638 -19.73 13.16 12.56
N SER A 639 -19.18 12.36 11.63
CA SER A 639 -19.61 12.35 10.22
C SER A 639 -19.47 10.96 9.59
N SER A 640 -20.22 10.70 8.53
CA SER A 640 -20.25 9.37 7.87
C SER A 640 -18.92 8.95 7.24
N THR A 641 -18.04 9.89 6.89
CA THR A 641 -16.74 9.59 6.27
C THR A 641 -15.59 9.61 7.27
N ARG A 642 -15.59 10.55 8.23
CA ARG A 642 -14.52 10.66 9.23
C ARG A 642 -14.70 9.78 10.44
N SER A 643 -15.90 9.24 10.67
CA SER A 643 -16.30 8.64 11.95
C SER A 643 -16.34 9.70 13.07
N ALA A 644 -16.11 9.30 14.32
CA ALA A 644 -15.94 10.19 15.46
C ALA A 644 -14.50 10.71 15.55
N VAL A 645 -14.34 12.04 15.57
CA VAL A 645 -13.06 12.73 15.69
C VAL A 645 -13.12 13.67 16.89
N ALA A 646 -12.16 13.57 17.80
CA ALA A 646 -12.08 14.44 18.97
C ALA A 646 -11.62 15.86 18.62
N VAL A 647 -12.10 16.86 19.36
CA VAL A 647 -11.62 18.25 19.25
C VAL A 647 -10.46 18.44 20.22
N ALA A 648 -9.24 18.40 19.69
CA ALA A 648 -8.01 18.54 20.46
C ALA A 648 -7.63 20.01 20.73
N GLU A 649 -8.22 20.94 19.98
CA GLU A 649 -8.07 22.38 20.20
C GLU A 649 -9.36 23.10 19.81
N LEU A 650 -9.83 24.02 20.66
CA LEU A 650 -11.02 24.84 20.41
C LEU A 650 -10.64 26.32 20.52
N ASP A 651 -10.84 27.08 19.45
CA ASP A 651 -10.57 28.53 19.39
C ASP A 651 -9.15 28.91 19.85
N GLY A 652 -8.15 28.12 19.46
CA GLY A 652 -6.75 28.33 19.83
C GLY A 652 -6.38 27.80 21.23
N VAL A 653 -7.31 27.16 21.93
CA VAL A 653 -7.09 26.59 23.28
C VAL A 653 -6.99 25.07 23.18
N PRO A 654 -5.82 24.47 23.45
CA PRO A 654 -5.65 23.02 23.48
C PRO A 654 -6.52 22.36 24.55
N ARG A 655 -7.01 21.17 24.26
CA ARG A 655 -7.86 20.36 25.15
C ARG A 655 -7.40 18.91 25.14
N ALA A 656 -7.39 18.29 26.32
CA ALA A 656 -7.26 16.85 26.41
C ALA A 656 -8.58 16.19 26.00
N PHE A 657 -8.50 14.94 25.53
CA PHE A 657 -9.66 14.12 25.25
C PHE A 657 -9.37 12.65 25.60
N ASP A 658 -10.43 11.88 25.82
CA ASP A 658 -10.37 10.45 26.10
C ASP A 658 -10.14 9.66 24.79
N ALA A 659 -8.88 9.32 24.54
CA ALA A 659 -8.47 8.56 23.37
C ALA A 659 -9.03 7.13 23.34
N GLU A 660 -9.23 6.50 24.50
CA GLU A 660 -9.77 5.14 24.58
C GLU A 660 -11.25 5.14 24.19
N LEU A 661 -12.05 6.04 24.78
CA LEU A 661 -13.45 6.20 24.42
C LEU A 661 -13.61 6.61 22.95
N THR A 662 -12.74 7.49 22.45
CA THR A 662 -12.72 7.89 21.03
C THR A 662 -12.49 6.68 20.12
N THR A 663 -11.52 5.83 20.44
CA THR A 663 -11.23 4.59 19.70
C THR A 663 -12.42 3.63 19.75
N ARG A 664 -13.09 3.50 20.90
CA ARG A 664 -14.28 2.65 21.04
C ARG A 664 -15.45 3.16 20.19
N LEU A 665 -15.69 4.47 20.17
CA LEU A 665 -16.68 5.10 19.29
C LEU A 665 -16.36 4.81 17.82
N GLN A 666 -15.12 5.02 17.39
CA GLN A 666 -14.68 4.77 16.01
C GLN A 666 -14.87 3.32 15.60
N THR A 667 -14.48 2.37 16.47
CA THR A 667 -14.62 0.94 16.23
C THR A 667 -16.08 0.55 16.01
N HIS A 668 -16.98 1.01 16.90
CA HIS A 668 -18.41 0.73 16.77
C HIS A 668 -19.00 1.31 15.48
N LEU A 669 -18.64 2.55 15.15
CA LEU A 669 -19.16 3.25 13.97
C LEU A 669 -18.69 2.66 12.64
N ILE A 670 -17.53 1.98 12.62
CA ILE A 670 -17.01 1.26 11.44
C ILE A 670 -17.63 -0.13 11.32
N SER A 671 -17.95 -0.78 12.45
CA SER A 671 -18.45 -2.16 12.47
C SER A 671 -19.97 -2.30 12.39
N ARG A 672 -20.72 -1.21 12.17
CA ARG A 672 -22.19 -1.24 12.18
C ARG A 672 -22.73 -1.87 10.90
N ASP A 673 -23.62 -2.85 11.07
CA ASP A 673 -24.23 -3.65 10.00
C ASP A 673 -25.70 -3.27 9.77
N HIS A 674 -26.02 -1.98 9.87
CA HIS A 674 -27.38 -1.47 9.65
C HIS A 674 -27.54 -0.82 8.28
#